data_AF-A0A2V7Z4Z3-F1
#
_entry.id   AF-A0A2V7Z4Z3-F1
#
_cell.length_a   1.000
_cell.length_b   1.000
_cell.length_c   1.000
_cell.angle_alpha   90.00
_cell.angle_beta   90.00
_cell.angle_gamma   90.00
#
_symmetry.space_group_name_H-M   'P 1'
#
loop_
_entity.id
_entity.type
_entity.pdbx_description
1 polymer ?
#
loop_
_entity_poly.entity_id
_entity_poly.type
_entity_poly.pdbx_seq_one_letter_code
_entity_poly.pdbx_strand_id
1 'polypeptide(L)'
;METLTDALYAAAGEPPGDDRQAARRRLAVIALRRALHNRRRVPEEQLAAAHLPLELAEAVAGHLARRAEHTALLQRYEHAYADGLRRTRRALLALAKIPTFQEGIRLVSRSLLARLQGLERVDPGRWRHDERHAGAKLTAYAGRFATKTSPNSVFCATALAWIGGAETRISGANLPARMDVLLSVAEARKVAACVGADPAAWPAIVPRPNPTLRREGTAWTFWRPTTPRRESDLEELSRTPAQPILGLFFEEAEKGLATPELLAAVAGRYGIGVEELTPFFTQLVDRGLLIAEIEPPYNERRPLAFVADTMRAAGLDAPWLPEIEAVEREVEALPTLAPEERIAAMDRLEARMAPLPRVHPLRGDELFRVDTASGVEITLPERVREDLETPLRRYVRLFAGLYPELAFRQAWARRFLSRHPADTDVPLLDLYHGLFEPEAEERPGAFPPAPPGDAEAESVLARTRDFFVARAGMGGDEADLTDEDWEILLDGLPPEPVWSAGALFQIAARNPGEIAAGRYRIVLNALFGAGIALARFSHLLGGPGAGNPVAREVLRSWQPLAREGAILAEVTYNHLGRSANAGLRPSLFRHEIELPGMRAGAGAEVIHLHEMTVRWDSGAGRFVLRRMPPGTEVVPVISSGVSPEGFISFLVEIGRQGLQPLSWFPGFEVPGIDRWPRFVSGRLVLFRRRWSFTPGKSPEEGPAFFAEVARWRRQRGIPRHVFVHTAADPKPFYADLESPLFVDLLRRALGEETTLHLTEMLPGPDEMWVEDGRGRYATELLLHLSGP
;
A
#
# COMPACT_ATOMS: atom_id res chain seq x y z
N MET A 1 -44.43 -19.20 -20.99
CA MET A 1 -44.24 -19.47 -22.43
C MET A 1 -44.38 -20.96 -22.71
N GLU A 2 -43.68 -21.82 -21.96
CA GLU A 2 -43.83 -23.29 -22.01
C GLU A 2 -45.28 -23.72 -21.78
N THR A 3 -45.91 -23.27 -20.70
CA THR A 3 -47.33 -23.54 -20.39
C THR A 3 -48.30 -23.16 -21.53
N LEU A 4 -48.05 -22.05 -22.23
CA LEU A 4 -48.88 -21.60 -23.36
C LEU A 4 -48.61 -22.42 -24.64
N THR A 5 -47.36 -22.85 -24.82
CA THR A 5 -46.92 -23.70 -25.94
C THR A 5 -47.51 -25.10 -25.82
N ASP A 6 -47.66 -25.60 -24.61
CA ASP A 6 -48.27 -26.90 -24.31
C ASP A 6 -49.80 -26.83 -24.42
N ALA A 7 -50.42 -25.76 -23.92
CA ALA A 7 -51.85 -25.53 -24.11
C ALA A 7 -52.23 -25.40 -25.60
N LEU A 8 -51.40 -24.75 -26.42
CA LEU A 8 -51.59 -24.69 -27.87
C LEU A 8 -51.35 -26.04 -28.57
N TYR A 9 -50.43 -26.87 -28.04
CA TYR A 9 -50.22 -28.21 -28.57
C TYR A 9 -51.42 -29.12 -28.27
N ALA A 10 -51.92 -29.08 -27.03
CA ALA A 10 -53.13 -29.79 -26.62
C ALA A 10 -54.35 -29.35 -27.44
N ALA A 11 -54.51 -28.04 -27.66
CA ALA A 11 -55.59 -27.48 -28.49
C ALA A 11 -55.48 -27.86 -29.98
N ALA A 12 -54.29 -28.26 -30.47
CA ALA A 12 -54.13 -28.72 -31.84
C ALA A 12 -54.64 -30.16 -32.05
N GLY A 13 -54.70 -30.99 -31.00
CA GLY A 13 -55.24 -32.37 -31.02
C GLY A 13 -54.38 -33.41 -31.77
N GLU A 14 -55.01 -34.46 -32.29
CA GLU A 14 -54.40 -35.45 -33.20
C GLU A 14 -54.69 -35.11 -34.69
N PRO A 15 -53.99 -35.71 -35.67
CA PRO A 15 -54.28 -35.49 -37.09
C PRO A 15 -55.72 -35.91 -37.44
N PRO A 16 -56.56 -35.03 -38.02
CA PRO A 16 -58.00 -35.26 -38.16
C PRO A 16 -58.43 -36.12 -39.36
N GLY A 17 -57.54 -36.94 -39.93
CA GLY A 17 -57.85 -37.75 -41.12
C GLY A 17 -58.19 -36.89 -42.35
N ASP A 18 -59.30 -37.18 -43.03
CA ASP A 18 -59.74 -36.54 -44.29
C ASP A 18 -60.46 -35.19 -44.11
N ASP A 19 -60.68 -34.72 -42.87
CA ASP A 19 -61.31 -33.43 -42.62
C ASP A 19 -60.35 -32.28 -42.95
N ARG A 20 -60.51 -31.71 -44.16
CA ARG A 20 -59.73 -30.58 -44.66
C ARG A 20 -59.84 -29.33 -43.78
N GLN A 21 -60.97 -29.09 -43.13
CA GLN A 21 -61.19 -27.90 -42.30
C GLN A 21 -60.51 -28.06 -40.94
N ALA A 22 -60.65 -29.22 -40.30
CA ALA A 22 -59.92 -29.55 -39.08
C ALA A 22 -58.39 -29.60 -39.33
N ALA A 23 -57.94 -30.14 -40.47
CA ALA A 23 -56.53 -30.17 -40.84
C ALA A 23 -55.95 -28.75 -40.99
N ARG A 24 -56.69 -27.83 -41.64
CA ARG A 24 -56.31 -26.41 -41.75
C ARG A 24 -56.24 -25.71 -40.39
N ARG A 25 -57.23 -25.93 -39.51
CA ARG A 25 -57.23 -25.37 -38.16
C ARG A 25 -56.06 -25.88 -37.33
N ARG A 26 -55.79 -27.19 -37.36
CA ARG A 26 -54.62 -27.80 -36.71
C ARG A 26 -53.31 -27.18 -37.19
N LEU A 27 -53.14 -27.04 -38.50
CA LEU A 27 -51.96 -26.39 -39.07
C LEU A 27 -51.82 -24.93 -38.62
N ALA A 28 -52.93 -24.18 -38.53
CA ALA A 28 -52.93 -22.81 -38.03
C ALA A 28 -52.52 -22.71 -36.55
N VAL A 29 -53.03 -23.60 -35.69
CA VAL A 29 -52.64 -23.67 -34.26
C VAL A 29 -51.16 -24.06 -34.11
N ILE A 30 -50.67 -25.02 -34.89
CA ILE A 30 -49.25 -25.41 -34.90
C ILE A 30 -48.36 -24.26 -35.41
N ALA A 31 -48.78 -23.56 -36.46
CA ALA A 31 -48.06 -22.41 -36.99
C ALA A 31 -48.01 -21.26 -35.97
N LEU A 32 -49.12 -21.00 -35.26
CA LEU A 32 -49.20 -20.03 -34.19
C LEU A 32 -48.27 -20.40 -33.02
N ARG A 33 -48.33 -21.66 -32.55
CA ARG A 33 -47.41 -22.19 -31.54
C ARG A 33 -45.95 -22.01 -31.96
N ARG A 34 -45.61 -22.35 -33.21
CA ARG A 34 -44.26 -22.19 -33.76
C ARG A 34 -43.85 -20.72 -33.85
N ALA A 35 -44.77 -19.82 -34.21
CA ALA A 35 -44.51 -18.39 -34.27
C ALA A 35 -44.26 -17.82 -32.86
N LEU A 36 -45.05 -18.20 -31.87
CA LEU A 36 -44.86 -17.79 -30.48
C LEU A 36 -43.55 -18.33 -29.89
N HIS A 37 -43.28 -19.63 -30.07
CA HIS A 37 -42.05 -20.28 -29.60
C HIS A 37 -40.79 -19.65 -30.21
N ASN A 38 -40.80 -19.40 -31.53
CA ASN A 38 -39.68 -18.77 -32.23
C ASN A 38 -39.68 -17.24 -32.12
N ARG A 39 -40.54 -16.66 -31.27
CA ARG A 39 -40.66 -15.21 -31.09
C ARG A 39 -40.79 -14.47 -32.43
N ARG A 40 -41.65 -14.93 -33.33
CA ARG A 40 -42.00 -14.25 -34.59
C ARG A 40 -43.23 -13.37 -34.42
N ARG A 41 -43.44 -12.43 -35.33
CA ARG A 41 -44.68 -11.66 -35.42
C ARG A 41 -45.83 -12.59 -35.80
N VAL A 42 -46.99 -12.42 -35.15
CA VAL A 42 -48.22 -13.16 -35.45
C VAL A 42 -49.21 -12.18 -36.08
N PRO A 43 -49.56 -12.33 -37.37
CA PRO A 43 -50.62 -11.54 -38.00
C PRO A 43 -52.00 -11.87 -37.43
N GLU A 44 -52.93 -10.91 -37.45
CA GLU A 44 -54.31 -11.11 -36.98
C GLU A 44 -55.03 -12.22 -37.75
N GLU A 45 -54.77 -12.34 -39.06
CA GLU A 45 -55.31 -13.41 -39.91
C GLU A 45 -54.87 -14.80 -39.43
N GLN A 46 -53.64 -14.94 -38.95
CA GLN A 46 -53.11 -16.19 -38.42
C GLN A 46 -53.75 -16.53 -37.06
N LEU A 47 -54.05 -15.51 -36.25
CA LEU A 47 -54.74 -15.67 -34.96
C LEU A 47 -56.20 -16.11 -35.18
N ALA A 48 -56.89 -15.47 -36.13
CA ALA A 48 -58.26 -15.79 -36.51
C ALA A 48 -58.39 -17.20 -37.09
N ALA A 49 -57.45 -17.61 -37.95
CA ALA A 49 -57.44 -18.94 -38.57
C ALA A 49 -57.30 -20.10 -37.55
N ALA A 50 -56.72 -19.85 -36.37
CA ALA A 50 -56.51 -20.86 -35.34
C ALA A 50 -57.80 -21.26 -34.59
N HIS A 51 -58.84 -20.42 -34.59
CA HIS A 51 -60.12 -20.67 -33.91
C HIS A 51 -59.93 -21.20 -32.48
N LEU A 52 -59.16 -20.51 -31.64
CA LEU A 52 -58.85 -20.97 -30.28
C LEU A 52 -60.07 -20.86 -29.36
N PRO A 53 -60.19 -21.73 -28.34
CA PRO A 53 -61.11 -21.49 -27.21
C PRO A 53 -60.86 -20.12 -26.59
N LEU A 54 -61.91 -19.47 -26.06
CA LEU A 54 -61.87 -18.10 -25.56
C LEU A 54 -60.71 -17.86 -24.57
N GLU A 55 -60.59 -18.71 -23.56
CA GLU A 55 -59.52 -18.61 -22.55
C GLU A 55 -58.11 -18.69 -23.15
N LEU A 56 -57.92 -19.55 -24.15
CA LEU A 56 -56.63 -19.71 -24.83
C LEU A 56 -56.35 -18.55 -25.79
N ALA A 57 -57.38 -18.02 -26.46
CA ALA A 57 -57.29 -16.82 -27.29
C ALA A 57 -56.88 -15.60 -26.43
N GLU A 58 -57.49 -15.41 -25.27
CA GLU A 58 -57.15 -14.38 -24.30
C GLU A 58 -55.71 -14.55 -23.76
N ALA A 59 -55.30 -15.77 -23.44
CA ALA A 59 -53.94 -16.05 -22.99
C ALA A 59 -52.89 -15.75 -24.06
N VAL A 60 -53.17 -16.06 -25.34
CA VAL A 60 -52.30 -15.70 -26.48
C VAL A 60 -52.28 -14.19 -26.69
N ALA A 61 -53.43 -13.52 -26.68
CA ALA A 61 -53.52 -12.06 -26.82
C ALA A 61 -52.74 -11.34 -25.71
N GLY A 62 -52.92 -11.76 -24.44
CA GLY A 62 -52.18 -11.24 -23.30
C GLY A 62 -50.67 -11.54 -23.34
N HIS A 63 -50.25 -12.64 -23.96
CA HIS A 63 -48.83 -12.90 -24.22
C HIS A 63 -48.26 -11.99 -25.30
N LEU A 64 -48.98 -11.77 -26.41
CA LEU A 64 -48.57 -10.86 -27.48
C LEU A 64 -48.50 -9.40 -26.99
N ALA A 65 -49.46 -8.96 -26.17
CA ALA A 65 -49.46 -7.64 -25.56
C ALA A 65 -48.25 -7.44 -24.63
N ARG A 66 -48.01 -8.36 -23.69
CA ARG A 66 -46.82 -8.34 -22.82
C ARG A 66 -45.51 -8.34 -23.60
N ARG A 67 -45.47 -9.03 -24.73
CA ARG A 67 -44.30 -9.06 -25.60
C ARG A 67 -44.07 -7.72 -26.31
N ALA A 68 -45.12 -7.10 -26.83
CA ALA A 68 -45.03 -5.77 -27.43
C ALA A 68 -44.57 -4.73 -26.38
N GLU A 69 -45.13 -4.78 -25.18
CA GLU A 69 -44.71 -3.96 -24.04
C GLU A 69 -43.24 -4.19 -23.68
N HIS A 70 -42.80 -5.46 -23.58
CA HIS A 70 -41.41 -5.80 -23.30
C HIS A 70 -40.44 -5.27 -24.38
N THR A 71 -40.79 -5.37 -25.67
CA THR A 71 -40.00 -4.77 -26.76
C THR A 71 -39.93 -3.25 -26.62
N ALA A 72 -41.03 -2.57 -26.32
CA ALA A 72 -41.04 -1.13 -26.09
C ALA A 72 -40.22 -0.72 -24.85
N LEU A 73 -40.26 -1.50 -23.78
CA LEU A 73 -39.44 -1.32 -22.58
C LEU A 73 -37.94 -1.49 -22.89
N LEU A 74 -37.56 -2.52 -23.65
CA LEU A 74 -36.17 -2.73 -24.07
C LEU A 74 -35.64 -1.57 -24.91
N GLN A 75 -36.40 -1.09 -25.89
CA GLN A 75 -36.00 0.07 -26.71
C GLN A 75 -35.83 1.34 -25.85
N ARG A 76 -36.76 1.60 -24.93
CA ARG A 76 -36.63 2.71 -23.97
C ARG A 76 -35.40 2.56 -23.08
N TYR A 77 -35.12 1.34 -22.62
CA TYR A 77 -33.94 1.03 -21.81
C TYR A 77 -32.64 1.26 -22.58
N GLU A 78 -32.52 0.76 -23.81
CA GLU A 78 -31.34 0.96 -24.65
C GLU A 78 -31.07 2.45 -24.91
N HIS A 79 -32.12 3.22 -25.16
CA HIS A 79 -32.01 4.67 -25.31
C HIS A 79 -31.54 5.34 -24.00
N ALA A 80 -32.15 5.01 -22.87
CA ALA A 80 -31.78 5.53 -21.56
C ALA A 80 -30.34 5.16 -21.16
N TYR A 81 -29.90 3.93 -21.48
CA TYR A 81 -28.53 3.48 -21.28
C TYR A 81 -27.54 4.30 -22.12
N ALA A 82 -27.82 4.48 -23.41
CA ALA A 82 -26.95 5.26 -24.30
C ALA A 82 -26.82 6.72 -23.83
N ASP A 83 -27.93 7.33 -23.39
CA ASP A 83 -27.94 8.66 -22.78
C ASP A 83 -27.15 8.71 -21.46
N GLY A 84 -27.36 7.74 -20.57
CA GLY A 84 -26.64 7.62 -19.31
C GLY A 84 -25.14 7.47 -19.51
N LEU A 85 -24.72 6.63 -20.47
CA LEU A 85 -23.32 6.45 -20.83
C LEU A 85 -22.71 7.75 -21.37
N ARG A 86 -23.42 8.47 -22.26
CA ARG A 86 -22.96 9.79 -22.76
C ARG A 86 -22.81 10.81 -21.63
N ARG A 87 -23.79 10.91 -20.72
CA ARG A 87 -23.72 11.80 -19.55
C ARG A 87 -22.55 11.46 -18.64
N THR A 88 -22.35 10.17 -18.34
CA THR A 88 -21.27 9.70 -17.46
C THR A 88 -19.90 9.99 -18.07
N ARG A 89 -19.72 9.76 -19.38
CA ARG A 89 -18.47 10.12 -20.08
C ARG A 89 -18.19 11.62 -20.06
N ARG A 90 -19.21 12.47 -20.25
CA ARG A 90 -19.07 13.92 -20.14
C ARG A 90 -18.66 14.35 -18.72
N ALA A 91 -19.29 13.79 -17.70
CA ALA A 91 -18.92 14.04 -16.30
C ALA A 91 -17.48 13.60 -16.01
N LEU A 92 -17.07 12.45 -16.53
CA LEU A 92 -15.70 11.94 -16.39
C LEU A 92 -14.67 12.86 -17.06
N LEU A 93 -14.96 13.38 -18.26
CA LEU A 93 -14.11 14.37 -18.93
C LEU A 93 -14.09 15.71 -18.20
N ALA A 94 -15.19 16.13 -17.57
CA ALA A 94 -15.21 17.33 -16.73
C ALA A 94 -14.31 17.16 -15.49
N LEU A 95 -14.32 15.98 -14.85
CA LEU A 95 -13.41 15.65 -13.76
C LEU A 95 -11.94 15.69 -14.21
N ALA A 96 -11.63 15.16 -15.40
CA ALA A 96 -10.29 15.15 -15.96
C ALA A 96 -9.71 16.55 -16.24
N LYS A 97 -10.54 17.59 -16.24
CA LYS A 97 -10.14 18.99 -16.38
C LYS A 97 -9.81 19.67 -15.04
N ILE A 98 -10.08 19.02 -13.91
CA ILE A 98 -9.76 19.58 -12.60
C ILE A 98 -8.23 19.61 -12.47
N PRO A 99 -7.60 20.78 -12.17
CA PRO A 99 -6.15 20.91 -12.13
C PRO A 99 -5.46 19.92 -11.20
N THR A 100 -5.96 19.77 -9.97
CA THR A 100 -5.44 18.81 -8.99
C THR A 100 -5.59 17.36 -9.46
N PHE A 101 -6.63 17.04 -10.24
CA PHE A 101 -6.77 15.71 -10.82
C PHE A 101 -5.70 15.46 -11.89
N GLN A 102 -5.44 16.44 -12.78
CA GLN A 102 -4.39 16.36 -13.79
C GLN A 102 -3.00 16.21 -13.16
N GLU A 103 -2.72 16.94 -12.09
CA GLU A 103 -1.48 16.81 -11.31
C GLU A 103 -1.35 15.39 -10.73
N GLY A 104 -2.42 14.85 -10.15
CA GLY A 104 -2.45 13.46 -9.68
C GLY A 104 -2.13 12.46 -10.78
N ILE A 105 -2.70 12.63 -11.99
CA ILE A 105 -2.38 11.78 -13.13
C ILE A 105 -0.94 11.99 -13.63
N ARG A 106 -0.41 13.22 -13.64
CA ARG A 106 0.99 13.50 -14.00
C ARG A 106 1.97 12.73 -13.12
N LEU A 107 1.66 12.63 -11.82
CA LEU A 107 2.48 11.93 -10.83
C LEU A 107 2.28 10.40 -10.85
N VAL A 108 1.31 9.91 -11.64
CA VAL A 108 1.17 8.50 -12.00
C VAL A 108 1.90 8.19 -13.30
N SER A 109 1.64 8.95 -14.36
CA SER A 109 2.35 8.83 -15.64
C SER A 109 2.07 10.00 -16.58
N ARG A 110 3.13 10.53 -17.20
CA ARG A 110 3.05 11.53 -18.26
C ARG A 110 2.27 11.05 -19.47
N SER A 111 2.54 9.81 -19.90
CA SER A 111 1.90 9.21 -21.08
C SER A 111 0.39 9.06 -20.88
N LEU A 112 -0.03 8.74 -19.65
CA LEU A 112 -1.45 8.67 -19.31
C LEU A 112 -2.08 10.06 -19.34
N LEU A 113 -1.48 11.07 -18.72
CA LEU A 113 -2.00 12.44 -18.75
C LEU A 113 -2.21 12.93 -20.19
N ALA A 114 -1.20 12.77 -21.05
CA ALA A 114 -1.28 13.18 -22.45
C ALA A 114 -2.41 12.46 -23.20
N ARG A 115 -2.58 11.14 -22.98
CA ARG A 115 -3.67 10.36 -23.57
C ARG A 115 -5.04 10.83 -23.09
N LEU A 116 -5.16 11.22 -21.81
CA LEU A 116 -6.42 11.72 -21.24
C LEU A 116 -6.76 13.12 -21.74
N GLN A 117 -5.78 14.02 -21.86
CA GLN A 117 -5.98 15.33 -22.50
C GLN A 117 -6.42 15.19 -23.96
N GLY A 118 -5.91 14.18 -24.68
CA GLY A 118 -6.36 13.86 -26.03
C GLY A 118 -7.84 13.50 -26.14
N LEU A 119 -8.43 12.88 -25.09
CA LEU A 119 -9.85 12.50 -25.09
C LEU A 119 -10.80 13.70 -25.13
N GLU A 120 -10.36 14.87 -24.67
CA GLU A 120 -11.19 16.08 -24.66
C GLU A 120 -11.62 16.52 -26.05
N ARG A 121 -10.84 16.15 -27.07
CA ARG A 121 -11.09 16.49 -28.48
C ARG A 121 -12.01 15.49 -29.19
N VAL A 122 -12.39 14.40 -28.51
CA VAL A 122 -13.16 13.31 -29.09
C VAL A 122 -14.58 13.33 -28.54
N ASP A 123 -15.58 13.20 -29.42
CA ASP A 123 -16.98 13.08 -29.00
C ASP A 123 -17.16 11.86 -28.06
N PRO A 124 -17.59 12.07 -26.79
CA PRO A 124 -17.80 10.99 -25.84
C PRO A 124 -18.87 9.98 -26.29
N GLY A 125 -19.75 10.34 -27.23
CA GLY A 125 -20.69 9.43 -27.85
C GLY A 125 -20.06 8.43 -28.83
N ARG A 126 -18.84 8.69 -29.31
CA ARG A 126 -18.21 7.98 -30.44
C ARG A 126 -16.80 7.45 -30.16
N TRP A 127 -16.46 7.22 -28.89
CA TRP A 127 -15.18 6.63 -28.48
C TRP A 127 -14.93 5.27 -29.15
N ARG A 128 -13.81 5.12 -29.86
CA ARG A 128 -13.34 3.85 -30.44
C ARG A 128 -12.65 3.03 -29.35
N HIS A 129 -12.06 1.90 -29.74
CA HIS A 129 -11.47 0.96 -28.80
C HIS A 129 -10.43 1.62 -27.88
N ASP A 130 -9.52 2.40 -28.45
CA ASP A 130 -8.44 3.05 -27.70
C ASP A 130 -8.94 4.14 -26.75
N GLU A 131 -9.94 4.92 -27.14
CA GLU A 131 -10.53 5.92 -26.27
C GLU A 131 -11.35 5.27 -25.15
N ARG A 132 -12.04 4.16 -25.42
CA ARG A 132 -12.71 3.37 -24.37
C ARG A 132 -11.72 2.82 -23.35
N HIS A 133 -10.56 2.32 -23.81
CA HIS A 133 -9.52 1.84 -22.92
C HIS A 133 -8.94 2.96 -22.04
N ALA A 134 -8.68 4.14 -22.61
CA ALA A 134 -8.24 5.31 -21.86
C ALA A 134 -9.30 5.78 -20.85
N GLY A 135 -10.58 5.81 -21.26
CA GLY A 135 -11.72 6.13 -20.41
C GLY A 135 -11.89 5.16 -19.24
N ALA A 136 -11.60 3.87 -19.42
CA ALA A 136 -11.61 2.88 -18.35
C ALA A 136 -10.53 3.17 -17.30
N LYS A 137 -9.30 3.52 -17.72
CA LYS A 137 -8.24 3.95 -16.79
C LYS A 137 -8.63 5.22 -16.03
N LEU A 138 -9.19 6.21 -16.72
CA LEU A 138 -9.68 7.43 -16.10
C LEU A 138 -10.81 7.16 -15.09
N THR A 139 -11.71 6.21 -15.38
CA THR A 139 -12.76 5.77 -14.46
C THR A 139 -12.17 5.14 -13.19
N ALA A 140 -11.16 4.26 -13.34
CA ALA A 140 -10.46 3.66 -12.20
C ALA A 140 -9.78 4.72 -11.31
N TYR A 141 -9.11 5.71 -11.92
CA TYR A 141 -8.48 6.80 -11.17
C TYR A 141 -9.49 7.77 -10.55
N ALA A 142 -10.63 8.03 -11.19
CA ALA A 142 -11.74 8.79 -10.60
C ALA A 142 -12.29 8.10 -9.35
N GLY A 143 -12.52 6.77 -9.43
CA GLY A 143 -12.90 5.96 -8.27
C GLY A 143 -11.84 6.01 -7.17
N ARG A 144 -10.56 5.91 -7.52
CA ARG A 144 -9.44 6.04 -6.56
C ARG A 144 -9.43 7.40 -5.87
N PHE A 145 -9.55 8.49 -6.62
CA PHE A 145 -9.52 9.87 -6.09
C PHE A 145 -10.68 10.14 -5.11
N ALA A 146 -11.84 9.52 -5.35
CA ALA A 146 -13.03 9.74 -4.52
C ALA A 146 -13.11 8.82 -3.29
N THR A 147 -12.46 7.64 -3.31
CA THR A 147 -12.75 6.59 -2.32
C THR A 147 -11.54 5.97 -1.63
N LYS A 148 -10.31 6.14 -2.16
CA LYS A 148 -9.11 5.56 -1.54
C LYS A 148 -8.42 6.56 -0.65
N THR A 149 -8.33 6.23 0.63
CA THR A 149 -7.74 7.03 1.70
C THR A 149 -6.25 6.75 1.94
N SER A 150 -5.58 6.06 1.02
CA SER A 150 -4.14 5.80 1.12
C SER A 150 -3.35 7.04 0.66
N PRO A 151 -2.55 7.69 1.53
CA PRO A 151 -1.83 8.91 1.17
C PRO A 151 -0.88 8.69 0.00
N ASN A 152 -1.10 9.43 -1.08
CA ASN A 152 -0.36 9.31 -2.33
C ASN A 152 -0.49 10.61 -3.11
N SER A 153 0.51 11.49 -3.05
CA SER A 153 0.49 12.76 -3.78
C SER A 153 -0.76 13.59 -3.42
N VAL A 154 -1.48 14.08 -4.41
CA VAL A 154 -2.68 14.90 -4.30
C VAL A 154 -3.96 14.07 -4.31
N PHE A 155 -3.88 12.74 -4.50
CA PHE A 155 -5.05 11.85 -4.46
C PHE A 155 -5.70 11.78 -3.08
N CYS A 156 -4.87 11.84 -2.04
CA CYS A 156 -5.32 11.74 -0.66
C CYS A 156 -4.39 12.61 0.19
N ALA A 157 -4.92 13.73 0.66
CA ALA A 157 -4.23 14.61 1.58
C ALA A 157 -4.34 14.10 3.02
N THR A 158 -3.39 14.49 3.87
CA THR A 158 -3.32 14.13 5.28
C THR A 158 -3.66 15.32 6.18
N ALA A 159 -4.10 15.06 7.41
CA ALA A 159 -4.44 16.10 8.38
C ALA A 159 -4.21 15.57 9.79
N LEU A 160 -4.09 16.49 10.76
CA LEU A 160 -4.10 16.13 12.16
C LEU A 160 -5.53 15.97 12.67
N ALA A 161 -5.75 14.93 13.47
CA ALA A 161 -6.98 14.71 14.20
C ALA A 161 -6.66 14.60 15.69
N TRP A 162 -7.55 15.15 16.51
CA TRP A 162 -7.45 15.16 17.96
C TRP A 162 -8.58 14.33 18.56
N ILE A 163 -8.31 13.67 19.67
CA ILE A 163 -9.33 12.92 20.41
C ILE A 163 -9.39 13.42 21.85
N GLY A 164 -10.60 13.69 22.33
CA GLY A 164 -10.86 14.16 23.69
C GLY A 164 -12.20 14.89 23.82
N GLY A 165 -12.72 14.98 25.05
CA GLY A 165 -14.01 15.61 25.33
C GLY A 165 -15.21 14.83 24.78
N ALA A 166 -16.34 15.51 24.57
CA ALA A 166 -17.63 14.88 24.18
C ALA A 166 -18.14 15.29 22.78
N GLU A 167 -17.50 16.24 22.12
CA GLU A 167 -17.98 16.78 20.84
C GLU A 167 -17.22 16.22 19.64
N THR A 168 -17.86 16.25 18.48
CA THR A 168 -17.21 16.04 17.18
C THR A 168 -17.19 17.37 16.43
N ARG A 169 -15.99 17.85 16.08
CA ARG A 169 -15.81 19.12 15.34
C ARG A 169 -14.98 18.89 14.09
N ILE A 170 -15.37 19.58 13.02
CA ILE A 170 -14.62 19.66 11.77
C ILE A 170 -14.50 21.14 11.41
N SER A 171 -13.30 21.56 11.04
CA SER A 171 -13.05 22.90 10.52
C SER A 171 -12.07 22.86 9.36
N GLY A 172 -12.03 23.95 8.58
CA GLY A 172 -11.18 24.08 7.41
C GLY A 172 -11.77 23.41 6.16
N ALA A 173 -10.98 23.39 5.09
CA ALA A 173 -11.40 22.88 3.79
C ALA A 173 -10.50 21.71 3.35
N ASN A 174 -11.09 20.73 2.65
CA ASN A 174 -10.33 19.63 2.05
C ASN A 174 -9.61 20.08 0.75
N LEU A 175 -8.72 21.06 0.87
CA LEU A 175 -7.86 21.57 -0.18
C LEU A 175 -6.41 21.38 0.24
N PRO A 176 -5.48 21.16 -0.71
CA PRO A 176 -4.05 21.24 -0.42
C PRO A 176 -3.73 22.56 0.29
N ALA A 177 -3.36 22.48 1.56
CA ALA A 177 -2.99 23.63 2.39
C ALA A 177 -1.47 23.69 2.55
N ARG A 178 -0.81 22.53 2.62
CA ARG A 178 0.64 22.40 2.58
C ARG A 178 1.01 21.23 1.69
N MET A 179 2.13 21.36 0.98
CA MET A 179 2.65 20.31 0.13
C MET A 179 4.14 20.16 0.40
N ASP A 180 4.57 18.92 0.47
CA ASP A 180 5.97 18.56 0.51
C ASP A 180 6.32 17.93 -0.84
N VAL A 181 7.14 18.61 -1.63
CA VAL A 181 7.55 18.15 -2.96
C VAL A 181 9.05 17.93 -2.94
N LEU A 182 9.46 16.70 -3.22
CA LEU A 182 10.85 16.28 -3.23
C LEU A 182 11.18 15.66 -4.59
N LEU A 183 12.46 15.71 -4.95
CA LEU A 183 13.00 14.68 -5.83
C LEU A 183 12.88 13.33 -5.12
N SER A 184 12.59 12.27 -5.87
CA SER A 184 12.70 10.90 -5.37
C SER A 184 14.11 10.70 -4.84
N VAL A 185 14.24 10.31 -3.57
CA VAL A 185 15.55 10.13 -2.91
C VAL A 185 16.37 9.09 -3.67
N ALA A 186 15.72 8.05 -4.19
CA ALA A 186 16.39 7.05 -5.01
C ALA A 186 16.92 7.63 -6.33
N GLU A 187 16.17 8.51 -7.00
CA GLU A 187 16.60 9.12 -8.26
C GLU A 187 17.68 10.19 -8.04
N ALA A 188 17.52 11.01 -7.00
CA ALA A 188 18.52 12.02 -6.62
C ALA A 188 19.85 11.36 -6.18
N ARG A 189 19.81 10.22 -5.48
CA ARG A 189 21.02 9.47 -5.08
C ARG A 189 21.81 8.91 -6.26
N LYS A 190 21.17 8.60 -7.41
CA LYS A 190 21.91 8.19 -8.63
C LYS A 190 22.87 9.28 -9.12
N VAL A 191 22.48 10.54 -8.98
CA VAL A 191 23.31 11.68 -9.34
C VAL A 191 24.26 12.01 -8.19
N ALA A 192 23.74 12.16 -6.97
CA ALA A 192 24.53 12.55 -5.79
C ALA A 192 25.71 11.60 -5.53
N ALA A 193 25.52 10.29 -5.69
CA ALA A 193 26.60 9.30 -5.53
C ALA A 193 27.72 9.42 -6.58
N CYS A 194 27.41 9.90 -7.79
CA CYS A 194 28.42 10.13 -8.83
C CYS A 194 29.16 11.45 -8.60
N VAL A 195 28.43 12.54 -8.36
CA VAL A 195 29.06 13.87 -8.17
C VAL A 195 29.80 13.97 -6.83
N GLY A 196 29.31 13.31 -5.79
CA GLY A 196 29.91 13.30 -4.46
C GLY A 196 31.16 12.41 -4.34
N ALA A 197 31.45 11.60 -5.35
CA ALA A 197 32.66 10.77 -5.44
C ALA A 197 33.65 11.26 -6.52
N ASP A 198 33.32 12.34 -7.24
CA ASP A 198 34.17 12.87 -8.31
C ASP A 198 35.47 13.49 -7.74
N PRO A 199 36.60 13.40 -8.45
CA PRO A 199 37.83 14.10 -8.06
C PRO A 199 37.68 15.59 -7.76
N ALA A 200 36.78 16.30 -8.43
CA ALA A 200 36.48 17.70 -8.15
C ALA A 200 35.87 17.93 -6.74
N ALA A 201 35.34 16.89 -6.10
CA ALA A 201 34.81 16.92 -4.74
C ALA A 201 35.82 16.54 -3.66
N TRP A 202 37.03 16.06 -4.02
CA TRP A 202 38.03 15.57 -3.07
C TRP A 202 38.32 16.51 -1.87
N PRO A 203 38.44 17.84 -2.04
CA PRO A 203 38.66 18.72 -0.90
C PRO A 203 37.49 18.80 0.10
N ALA A 204 36.30 18.36 -0.29
CA ALA A 204 35.11 18.28 0.56
C ALA A 204 34.83 16.87 1.10
N ILE A 205 35.54 15.86 0.59
CA ILE A 205 35.40 14.47 1.02
C ILE A 205 36.34 14.24 2.21
N VAL A 206 35.79 13.69 3.29
CA VAL A 206 36.53 13.18 4.44
C VAL A 206 36.51 11.66 4.36
N PRO A 207 37.57 11.01 3.84
CA PRO A 207 37.59 9.56 3.71
C PRO A 207 37.56 8.86 5.06
N ARG A 208 36.90 7.71 5.13
CA ARG A 208 36.85 6.86 6.33
C ARG A 208 37.11 5.39 5.99
N PRO A 209 37.61 4.59 6.94
CA PRO A 209 37.67 3.13 6.76
C PRO A 209 36.26 2.55 6.54
N ASN A 210 36.18 1.46 5.79
CA ASN A 210 34.93 0.72 5.65
C ASN A 210 34.43 0.24 7.04
N PRO A 211 33.16 0.47 7.41
CA PRO A 211 32.63 0.11 8.73
C PRO A 211 32.52 -1.40 8.98
N THR A 212 32.74 -2.24 7.96
CA THR A 212 32.81 -3.70 8.06
C THR A 212 34.24 -4.25 8.07
N LEU A 213 35.24 -3.36 8.09
CA LEU A 213 36.64 -3.74 8.06
C LEU A 213 37.03 -4.51 9.33
N ARG A 214 37.50 -5.74 9.15
CA ARG A 214 38.01 -6.59 10.24
C ARG A 214 39.33 -7.23 9.87
N ARG A 215 40.26 -7.26 10.83
CA ARG A 215 41.53 -7.97 10.70
C ARG A 215 41.36 -9.45 11.02
N GLU A 216 41.76 -10.30 10.10
CA GLU A 216 41.78 -11.76 10.23
C GLU A 216 43.19 -12.29 9.93
N GLY A 217 43.97 -12.52 10.99
CA GLY A 217 45.37 -12.92 10.89
C GLY A 217 46.21 -11.88 10.14
N THR A 218 46.70 -12.26 8.95
CA THR A 218 47.54 -11.43 8.07
C THR A 218 46.76 -10.69 6.98
N ALA A 219 45.42 -10.69 7.03
CA ALA A 219 44.58 -10.05 6.03
C ALA A 219 43.50 -9.17 6.67
N TRP A 220 42.95 -8.28 5.87
CA TRP A 220 41.72 -7.54 6.14
C TRP A 220 40.58 -8.16 5.35
N THR A 221 39.40 -8.24 5.97
CA THR A 221 38.13 -8.67 5.37
C THR A 221 37.10 -7.57 5.56
N PHE A 222 36.23 -7.39 4.57
CA PHE A 222 35.22 -6.33 4.57
C PHE A 222 34.20 -6.57 3.47
N TRP A 223 32.98 -6.09 3.68
CA TRP A 223 31.92 -6.07 2.68
C TRP A 223 31.98 -4.77 1.90
N ARG A 224 32.08 -4.89 0.59
CA ARG A 224 31.95 -3.77 -0.33
C ARG A 224 30.45 -3.52 -0.57
N PRO A 225 29.88 -2.41 -0.08
CA PRO A 225 28.44 -2.18 -0.17
C PRO A 225 28.00 -1.89 -1.61
N THR A 226 26.71 -2.07 -1.86
CA THR A 226 26.07 -1.62 -3.12
C THR A 226 26.10 -0.10 -3.22
N THR A 227 26.23 0.43 -4.44
CA THR A 227 26.18 1.89 -4.66
C THR A 227 25.62 2.22 -6.05
N PRO A 228 24.79 3.27 -6.20
CA PRO A 228 24.25 3.70 -7.49
C PRO A 228 25.30 4.16 -8.52
N ARG A 229 26.56 4.30 -8.13
CA ARG A 229 27.67 4.68 -9.03
C ARG A 229 28.33 3.48 -9.72
N ARG A 230 27.79 2.28 -9.56
CA ARG A 230 28.27 1.04 -10.21
C ARG A 230 27.14 0.35 -10.95
N GLU A 231 27.48 -0.43 -11.97
CA GLU A 231 26.51 -1.21 -12.77
C GLU A 231 25.94 -2.40 -12.00
N SER A 232 26.70 -2.96 -11.05
CA SER A 232 26.30 -4.10 -10.23
C SER A 232 25.64 -3.65 -8.92
N ASP A 233 24.52 -4.28 -8.59
CA ASP A 233 23.77 -4.10 -7.34
C ASP A 233 24.07 -5.22 -6.32
N LEU A 234 25.27 -5.83 -6.36
CA LEU A 234 25.68 -6.88 -5.43
C LEU A 234 26.68 -6.35 -4.40
N GLU A 235 26.49 -6.75 -3.14
CA GLU A 235 27.52 -6.64 -2.11
C GLU A 235 28.55 -7.75 -2.30
N GLU A 236 29.83 -7.42 -2.08
CA GLU A 236 30.94 -8.36 -2.28
C GLU A 236 31.81 -8.47 -1.03
N LEU A 237 31.95 -9.68 -0.49
CA LEU A 237 32.94 -9.97 0.54
C LEU A 237 34.34 -9.94 -0.08
N SER A 238 35.14 -8.99 0.37
CA SER A 238 36.50 -8.76 -0.11
C SER A 238 37.52 -9.12 0.95
N ARG A 239 38.70 -9.57 0.50
CA ARG A 239 39.86 -9.86 1.34
C ARG A 239 41.11 -9.28 0.72
N THR A 240 41.93 -8.59 1.52
CA THR A 240 43.23 -8.05 1.08
C THR A 240 44.32 -8.34 2.10
N PRO A 241 45.56 -8.68 1.71
CA PRO A 241 46.67 -8.80 2.65
C PRO A 241 46.88 -7.51 3.46
N ALA A 242 47.23 -7.65 4.73
CA ALA A 242 47.62 -6.51 5.56
C ALA A 242 48.97 -5.97 5.07
N GLN A 243 48.97 -4.71 4.64
CA GLN A 243 50.19 -3.99 4.24
C GLN A 243 50.40 -2.80 5.19
N PRO A 244 51.65 -2.42 5.52
CA PRO A 244 51.92 -1.32 6.44
C PRO A 244 51.25 0.01 6.04
N ILE A 245 51.20 0.31 4.74
CA ILE A 245 50.58 1.53 4.21
C ILE A 245 49.07 1.60 4.49
N LEU A 246 48.38 0.46 4.59
CA LEU A 246 46.94 0.44 4.92
C LEU A 246 46.71 0.92 6.36
N GLY A 247 47.60 0.54 7.29
CA GLY A 247 47.55 1.05 8.67
C GLY A 247 47.67 2.56 8.73
N LEU A 248 48.54 3.15 7.91
CA LEU A 248 48.68 4.61 7.81
C LEU A 248 47.38 5.26 7.30
N PHE A 249 46.75 4.71 6.26
CA PHE A 249 45.48 5.24 5.79
C PHE A 249 44.39 5.19 6.86
N PHE A 250 44.28 4.11 7.62
CA PHE A 250 43.26 4.00 8.68
C PHE A 250 43.51 4.98 9.81
N GLU A 251 44.74 5.07 10.32
CA GLU A 251 45.13 6.01 11.37
C GLU A 251 44.94 7.47 10.97
N GLU A 252 45.29 7.85 9.73
CA GLU A 252 45.13 9.23 9.27
C GLU A 252 43.67 9.56 8.92
N ALA A 253 42.89 8.60 8.42
CA ALA A 253 41.47 8.80 8.13
C ALA A 253 40.63 9.02 9.41
N GLU A 254 40.99 8.38 10.53
CA GLU A 254 40.34 8.60 11.84
C GLU A 254 40.44 10.05 12.34
N LYS A 255 41.40 10.84 11.84
CA LYS A 255 41.56 12.25 12.19
C LYS A 255 40.57 13.17 11.48
N GLY A 256 39.77 12.65 10.54
CA GLY A 256 38.78 13.42 9.80
C GLY A 256 39.39 14.39 8.78
N LEU A 257 40.52 14.03 8.17
CA LEU A 257 41.20 14.84 7.17
C LEU A 257 40.46 14.82 5.82
N ALA A 258 40.47 15.95 5.11
CA ALA A 258 39.98 15.97 3.73
C ALA A 258 40.91 15.15 2.81
N THR A 259 40.42 14.67 1.67
CA THR A 259 41.17 13.75 0.80
C THR A 259 42.59 14.26 0.43
N PRO A 260 42.80 15.54 0.03
CA PRO A 260 44.15 16.04 -0.25
C PRO A 260 45.08 16.03 0.97
N GLU A 261 44.54 16.34 2.15
CA GLU A 261 45.30 16.38 3.41
C GLU A 261 45.65 14.97 3.88
N LEU A 262 44.72 14.02 3.74
CA LEU A 262 44.94 12.60 3.99
C LEU A 262 46.06 12.05 3.10
N LEU A 263 46.01 12.32 1.80
CA LEU A 263 47.04 11.89 0.86
C LEU A 263 48.41 12.49 1.21
N ALA A 264 48.47 13.79 1.55
CA ALA A 264 49.71 14.44 1.97
C ALA A 264 50.27 13.83 3.26
N ALA A 265 49.41 13.56 4.25
CA ALA A 265 49.81 12.96 5.53
C ALA A 265 50.36 11.54 5.35
N VAL A 266 49.65 10.69 4.60
CA VAL A 266 50.07 9.31 4.33
C VAL A 266 51.34 9.27 3.47
N ALA A 267 51.41 10.10 2.41
CA ALA A 267 52.59 10.20 1.55
C ALA A 267 53.84 10.62 2.36
N GLY A 268 53.69 11.63 3.23
CA GLY A 268 54.77 12.09 4.10
C GLY A 268 55.25 11.04 5.10
N ARG A 269 54.33 10.28 5.72
CA ARG A 269 54.68 9.20 6.66
C ARG A 269 55.28 7.98 5.96
N TYR A 270 54.85 7.66 4.75
CA TYR A 270 55.33 6.50 3.99
C TYR A 270 56.62 6.79 3.19
N GLY A 271 56.90 8.07 2.90
CA GLY A 271 58.11 8.49 2.18
C GLY A 271 57.99 8.46 0.66
N ILE A 272 56.80 8.67 0.10
CA ILE A 272 56.54 8.71 -1.35
C ILE A 272 55.83 10.02 -1.74
N GLY A 273 55.72 10.30 -3.05
CA GLY A 273 54.97 11.46 -3.55
C GLY A 273 53.45 11.26 -3.52
N VAL A 274 52.68 12.34 -3.40
CA VAL A 274 51.20 12.30 -3.46
C VAL A 274 50.72 11.78 -4.82
N GLU A 275 51.35 12.19 -5.92
CA GLU A 275 51.01 11.70 -7.27
C GLU A 275 51.24 10.19 -7.41
N GLU A 276 52.28 9.65 -6.79
CA GLU A 276 52.58 8.21 -6.76
C GLU A 276 51.60 7.44 -5.87
N LEU A 277 51.16 8.03 -4.75
CA LEU A 277 50.19 7.43 -3.83
C LEU A 277 48.76 7.42 -4.40
N THR A 278 48.40 8.42 -5.21
CA THR A 278 47.03 8.67 -5.66
C THR A 278 46.37 7.47 -6.37
N PRO A 279 47.03 6.78 -7.33
CA PRO A 279 46.45 5.58 -7.95
C PRO A 279 46.15 4.45 -6.95
N PHE A 280 47.01 4.30 -5.93
CA PHE A 280 46.78 3.31 -4.88
C PHE A 280 45.59 3.68 -4.01
N PHE A 281 45.46 4.96 -3.62
CA PHE A 281 44.26 5.46 -2.91
C PHE A 281 42.98 5.22 -3.70
N THR A 282 42.95 5.55 -5.00
CA THR A 282 41.80 5.27 -5.87
C THR A 282 41.47 3.77 -5.89
N GLN A 283 42.47 2.90 -5.93
CA GLN A 283 42.26 1.45 -5.82
C GLN A 283 41.66 1.05 -4.47
N LEU A 284 42.08 1.65 -3.35
CA LEU A 284 41.47 1.39 -2.04
C LEU A 284 39.99 1.75 -2.02
N VAL A 285 39.63 2.88 -2.63
CA VAL A 285 38.24 3.37 -2.73
C VAL A 285 37.41 2.48 -3.67
N ASP A 286 37.94 2.12 -4.83
CA ASP A 286 37.25 1.26 -5.81
C ASP A 286 37.02 -0.16 -5.28
N ARG A 287 37.97 -0.67 -4.49
CA ARG A 287 37.82 -1.95 -3.79
C ARG A 287 36.89 -1.83 -2.59
N GLY A 288 36.60 -0.63 -2.10
CA GLY A 288 35.72 -0.39 -0.96
C GLY A 288 36.40 -0.58 0.39
N LEU A 289 37.74 -0.51 0.45
CA LEU A 289 38.50 -0.56 1.69
C LEU A 289 38.42 0.78 2.44
N LEU A 290 38.44 1.87 1.69
CA LEU A 290 38.13 3.22 2.14
C LEU A 290 36.83 3.68 1.47
N ILE A 291 36.02 4.42 2.21
CA ILE A 291 34.88 5.16 1.67
C ILE A 291 35.37 6.60 1.51
N ALA A 292 35.40 7.08 0.27
CA ALA A 292 35.84 8.42 -0.07
C ALA A 292 34.82 9.07 -1.02
N GLU A 293 33.67 9.41 -0.44
CA GLU A 293 32.59 10.13 -1.10
C GLU A 293 31.92 11.05 -0.07
N ILE A 294 31.25 12.10 -0.53
CA ILE A 294 30.33 12.83 0.33
C ILE A 294 29.13 11.91 0.55
N GLU A 295 28.89 11.50 1.79
CA GLU A 295 27.85 10.54 2.17
C GLU A 295 26.63 11.27 2.77
N PRO A 296 25.58 11.57 1.99
CA PRO A 296 24.31 12.00 2.55
C PRO A 296 23.81 10.98 3.59
N PRO A 297 23.37 11.41 4.79
CA PRO A 297 22.75 10.53 5.76
C PRO A 297 21.63 9.66 5.17
N TYR A 298 21.39 8.50 5.78
CA TYR A 298 20.41 7.53 5.27
C TYR A 298 18.99 8.11 5.17
N ASN A 299 18.65 9.08 6.04
CA ASN A 299 17.38 9.80 6.08
C ASN A 299 17.42 11.19 5.40
N GLU A 300 18.52 11.54 4.71
CA GLU A 300 18.63 12.81 3.99
C GLU A 300 17.54 12.90 2.90
N ARG A 301 16.75 13.97 2.98
CA ARG A 301 15.59 14.23 2.11
C ARG A 301 16.02 14.86 0.79
N ARG A 302 17.14 15.58 0.79
CA ARG A 302 17.68 16.32 -0.36
C ARG A 302 19.15 15.97 -0.55
N PRO A 303 19.45 14.72 -0.96
CA PRO A 303 20.83 14.24 -1.05
C PRO A 303 21.66 15.03 -2.08
N LEU A 304 21.02 15.60 -3.10
CA LEU A 304 21.72 16.39 -4.11
C LEU A 304 22.08 17.79 -3.58
N ALA A 305 21.15 18.49 -2.90
CA ALA A 305 21.46 19.70 -2.13
C ALA A 305 22.56 19.46 -1.10
N PHE A 306 22.48 18.37 -0.32
CA PHE A 306 23.50 18.03 0.68
C PHE A 306 24.91 17.96 0.10
N VAL A 307 25.07 17.29 -1.05
CA VAL A 307 26.37 17.21 -1.72
C VAL A 307 26.84 18.59 -2.20
N ALA A 308 25.95 19.39 -2.81
CA ALA A 308 26.30 20.73 -3.26
C ALA A 308 26.70 21.66 -2.12
N ASP A 309 25.91 21.68 -1.03
CA ASP A 309 26.18 22.49 0.16
C ASP A 309 27.51 22.10 0.81
N THR A 310 27.81 20.81 0.88
CA THR A 310 29.09 20.31 1.41
C THR A 310 30.27 20.77 0.55
N MET A 311 30.15 20.72 -0.78
CA MET A 311 31.19 21.22 -1.69
C MET A 311 31.36 22.74 -1.60
N ARG A 312 30.27 23.50 -1.49
CA ARG A 312 30.30 24.96 -1.33
C ARG A 312 30.90 25.37 0.01
N ALA A 313 30.60 24.66 1.09
CA ALA A 313 31.20 24.90 2.41
C ALA A 313 32.73 24.69 2.39
N ALA A 314 33.22 23.79 1.52
CA ALA A 314 34.64 23.59 1.28
C ALA A 314 35.27 24.57 0.25
N GLY A 315 34.50 25.55 -0.25
CA GLY A 315 34.97 26.57 -1.19
C GLY A 315 35.12 26.08 -2.64
N LEU A 316 34.42 25.01 -3.02
CA LEU A 316 34.54 24.40 -4.36
C LEU A 316 33.58 25.01 -5.39
N ASP A 317 34.02 24.99 -6.65
CA ASP A 317 33.23 25.42 -7.82
C ASP A 317 33.28 24.37 -8.93
N ALA A 318 32.79 23.17 -8.63
CA ALA A 318 32.68 22.09 -9.61
C ALA A 318 31.62 22.41 -10.68
N PRO A 319 31.80 21.96 -11.94
CA PRO A 319 31.05 22.47 -13.09
C PRO A 319 29.54 22.19 -13.05
N TRP A 320 29.09 21.19 -12.30
CA TRP A 320 27.67 20.86 -12.12
C TRP A 320 27.02 21.57 -10.93
N LEU A 321 27.77 22.19 -10.02
CA LEU A 321 27.20 22.84 -8.83
C LEU A 321 26.15 23.90 -9.17
N PRO A 322 26.39 24.84 -10.11
CA PRO A 322 25.39 25.85 -10.45
C PRO A 322 24.07 25.24 -10.94
N GLU A 323 24.14 24.13 -11.69
CA GLU A 323 22.97 23.46 -12.22
C GLU A 323 22.22 22.69 -11.12
N ILE A 324 22.94 22.00 -10.23
CA ILE A 324 22.37 21.34 -9.05
C ILE A 324 21.64 22.36 -8.16
N GLU A 325 22.29 23.46 -7.82
CA GLU A 325 21.71 24.52 -6.98
C GLU A 325 20.46 25.12 -7.63
N ALA A 326 20.48 25.29 -8.94
CA ALA A 326 19.35 25.82 -9.68
C ALA A 326 18.21 24.78 -9.85
N VAL A 327 18.51 23.48 -9.88
CA VAL A 327 17.51 22.39 -9.78
C VAL A 327 16.87 22.42 -8.39
N GLU A 328 17.67 22.46 -7.33
CA GLU A 328 17.20 22.43 -5.95
C GLU A 328 16.37 23.67 -5.58
N ARG A 329 16.73 24.86 -6.05
CA ARG A 329 15.91 26.08 -5.93
C ARG A 329 14.56 25.97 -6.64
N GLU A 330 14.52 25.34 -7.81
CA GLU A 330 13.25 25.14 -8.53
C GLU A 330 12.38 24.08 -7.85
N VAL A 331 12.97 23.02 -7.26
CA VAL A 331 12.28 22.04 -6.41
C VAL A 331 11.66 22.70 -5.18
N GLU A 332 12.38 23.58 -4.49
CA GLU A 332 11.87 24.36 -3.35
C GLU A 332 10.66 25.25 -3.70
N ALA A 333 10.59 25.73 -4.93
CA ALA A 333 9.48 26.56 -5.39
C ALA A 333 8.23 25.73 -5.73
N LEU A 334 8.37 24.45 -6.09
CA LEU A 334 7.26 23.59 -6.55
C LEU A 334 6.04 23.60 -5.63
N PRO A 335 6.16 23.50 -4.28
CA PRO A 335 5.01 23.51 -3.38
C PRO A 335 4.11 24.74 -3.50
N THR A 336 4.66 25.88 -3.91
CA THR A 336 3.94 27.16 -4.01
C THR A 336 3.28 27.41 -5.37
N LEU A 337 3.62 26.62 -6.39
CA LEU A 337 3.10 26.77 -7.74
C LEU A 337 1.67 26.24 -7.86
N ALA A 338 0.88 26.84 -8.75
CA ALA A 338 -0.38 26.26 -9.17
C ALA A 338 -0.16 24.89 -9.85
N PRO A 339 -1.15 23.98 -9.86
CA PRO A 339 -0.98 22.62 -10.39
C PRO A 339 -0.41 22.58 -11.82
N GLU A 340 -0.90 23.42 -12.73
CA GLU A 340 -0.45 23.47 -14.13
C GLU A 340 0.99 23.96 -14.26
N GLU A 341 1.35 25.00 -13.51
CA GLU A 341 2.71 25.55 -13.47
C GLU A 341 3.69 24.54 -12.88
N ARG A 342 3.25 23.78 -11.87
CA ARG A 342 4.02 22.73 -11.23
C ARG A 342 4.27 21.55 -12.16
N ILE A 343 3.26 21.11 -12.93
CA ILE A 343 3.44 20.07 -13.97
C ILE A 343 4.51 20.52 -14.97
N ALA A 344 4.42 21.76 -15.46
CA ALA A 344 5.39 22.30 -16.40
C ALA A 344 6.80 22.42 -15.77
N ALA A 345 6.90 22.81 -14.51
CA ALA A 345 8.17 22.87 -13.78
C ALA A 345 8.80 21.49 -13.57
N MET A 346 8.00 20.47 -13.24
CA MET A 346 8.47 19.08 -13.14
C MET A 346 9.05 18.58 -14.47
N ASP A 347 8.41 18.89 -15.60
CA ASP A 347 8.91 18.51 -16.93
C ASP A 347 10.22 19.23 -17.29
N ARG A 348 10.37 20.52 -16.93
CA ARG A 348 11.64 21.25 -17.09
C ARG A 348 12.75 20.68 -16.23
N LEU A 349 12.47 20.41 -14.95
CA LEU A 349 13.43 19.85 -14.00
C LEU A 349 13.99 18.50 -14.47
N GLU A 350 13.16 17.65 -15.06
CA GLU A 350 13.65 16.38 -15.65
C GLU A 350 14.67 16.62 -16.78
N ALA A 351 14.42 17.59 -17.67
CA ALA A 351 15.36 17.93 -18.73
C ALA A 351 16.68 18.51 -18.18
N ARG A 352 16.61 19.26 -17.08
CA ARG A 352 17.76 19.85 -16.37
C ARG A 352 18.60 18.82 -15.61
N MET A 353 17.99 17.76 -15.10
CA MET A 353 18.70 16.65 -14.47
C MET A 353 19.31 15.66 -15.49
N ALA A 354 18.78 15.60 -16.72
CA ALA A 354 19.22 14.68 -17.76
C ALA A 354 20.73 14.77 -18.14
N PRO A 355 21.43 15.92 -18.12
CA PRO A 355 22.87 15.98 -18.37
C PRO A 355 23.74 15.71 -17.15
N LEU A 356 23.19 15.62 -15.93
CA LEU A 356 24.00 15.46 -14.72
C LEU A 356 24.68 14.06 -14.64
N PRO A 357 25.91 13.96 -14.11
CA PRO A 357 26.65 12.71 -14.02
C PRO A 357 25.88 11.60 -13.28
N ARG A 358 25.76 10.42 -13.89
CA ARG A 358 25.14 9.22 -13.33
C ARG A 358 25.52 7.97 -14.13
N VAL A 359 25.44 6.81 -13.49
CA VAL A 359 25.56 5.50 -14.16
C VAL A 359 24.19 4.97 -14.57
N HIS A 360 23.23 4.98 -13.65
CA HIS A 360 21.87 4.48 -13.90
C HIS A 360 20.96 5.57 -14.48
N PRO A 361 20.08 5.24 -15.46
CA PRO A 361 19.16 6.22 -16.01
C PRO A 361 18.12 6.68 -14.97
N LEU A 362 17.72 7.94 -15.10
CA LEU A 362 16.63 8.51 -14.30
C LEU A 362 15.28 7.98 -14.78
N ARG A 363 14.37 7.74 -13.84
CA ARG A 363 12.99 7.37 -14.12
C ARG A 363 12.09 8.59 -13.99
N GLY A 364 11.81 9.27 -15.09
CA GLY A 364 11.05 10.54 -15.07
C GLY A 364 9.66 10.46 -14.43
N ASP A 365 8.92 9.37 -14.64
CA ASP A 365 7.60 9.17 -13.98
C ASP A 365 7.73 8.87 -12.47
N GLU A 366 8.93 8.56 -11.97
CA GLU A 366 9.23 8.36 -10.54
C GLU A 366 10.07 9.50 -9.94
N LEU A 367 10.40 10.54 -10.70
CA LEU A 367 11.38 11.57 -10.31
C LEU A 367 10.91 12.45 -9.16
N PHE A 368 9.60 12.60 -8.98
CA PHE A 368 9.02 13.46 -7.95
C PHE A 368 8.21 12.67 -6.95
N ARG A 369 8.29 13.10 -5.69
CA ARG A 369 7.45 12.61 -4.59
C ARG A 369 6.73 13.79 -3.98
N VAL A 370 5.43 13.60 -3.80
CA VAL A 370 4.54 14.62 -3.25
C VAL A 370 3.79 13.99 -2.10
N ASP A 371 3.82 14.66 -0.95
CA ASP A 371 2.88 14.42 0.15
C ASP A 371 2.09 15.72 0.40
N THR A 372 0.78 15.59 0.56
CA THR A 372 -0.13 16.74 0.66
C THR A 372 -0.80 16.74 2.02
N ALA A 373 -0.88 17.89 2.67
CA ALA A 373 -1.72 18.10 3.83
C ALA A 373 -2.92 18.98 3.47
N SER A 374 -4.10 18.61 3.97
CA SER A 374 -5.29 19.43 3.82
C SER A 374 -5.36 20.48 4.93
N GLY A 375 -6.26 21.45 4.76
CA GLY A 375 -6.60 22.42 5.81
C GLY A 375 -7.62 21.88 6.81
N VAL A 376 -8.02 20.61 6.72
CA VAL A 376 -9.03 20.03 7.59
C VAL A 376 -8.43 19.78 8.97
N GLU A 377 -9.17 20.15 10.01
CA GLU A 377 -8.87 19.77 11.39
C GLU A 377 -10.08 19.04 11.98
N ILE A 378 -9.80 17.94 12.68
CA ILE A 378 -10.82 17.07 13.26
C ILE A 378 -10.62 16.97 14.77
N THR A 379 -11.71 17.08 15.52
CA THR A 379 -11.78 16.67 16.93
C THR A 379 -12.83 15.58 17.07
N LEU A 380 -12.45 14.45 17.68
CA LEU A 380 -13.32 13.32 17.99
C LEU A 380 -13.54 13.21 19.50
N PRO A 381 -14.70 12.73 19.95
CA PRO A 381 -14.97 12.57 21.37
C PRO A 381 -14.25 11.33 21.93
N GLU A 382 -13.95 11.35 23.22
CA GLU A 382 -13.16 10.31 23.92
C GLU A 382 -13.75 8.90 23.74
N ARG A 383 -15.07 8.80 23.71
CA ARG A 383 -15.82 7.58 23.42
C ARG A 383 -15.38 6.84 22.15
N VAL A 384 -14.86 7.53 21.13
CA VAL A 384 -14.40 6.89 19.88
C VAL A 384 -13.16 6.04 20.16
N ARG A 385 -12.28 6.49 21.07
CA ARG A 385 -11.14 5.70 21.52
C ARG A 385 -11.64 4.47 22.27
N GLU A 386 -12.54 4.64 23.23
CA GLU A 386 -13.07 3.55 24.05
C GLU A 386 -13.80 2.48 23.21
N ASP A 387 -14.64 2.92 22.26
CA ASP A 387 -15.41 2.07 21.34
C ASP A 387 -14.50 1.31 20.35
N LEU A 388 -13.27 1.80 20.09
CA LEU A 388 -12.24 1.12 19.30
C LEU A 388 -11.40 0.18 20.17
N GLU A 389 -10.88 0.68 21.29
CA GLU A 389 -9.88 0.01 22.13
C GLU A 389 -10.46 -1.23 22.81
N THR A 390 -11.69 -1.15 23.35
CA THR A 390 -12.32 -2.26 24.08
C THR A 390 -12.41 -3.54 23.23
N PRO A 391 -13.04 -3.53 22.04
CA PRO A 391 -13.06 -4.71 21.18
C PRO A 391 -11.69 -5.04 20.58
N LEU A 392 -10.81 -4.05 20.36
CA LEU A 392 -9.45 -4.30 19.87
C LEU A 392 -8.63 -5.12 20.86
N ARG A 393 -8.74 -4.87 22.18
CA ARG A 393 -8.07 -5.68 23.21
C ARG A 393 -8.46 -7.16 23.17
N ARG A 394 -9.73 -7.46 22.85
CA ARG A 394 -10.20 -8.85 22.62
C ARG A 394 -9.60 -9.43 21.35
N TYR A 395 -9.58 -8.65 20.27
CA TYR A 395 -8.93 -9.04 19.01
C TYR A 395 -7.42 -9.30 19.19
N VAL A 396 -6.71 -8.50 19.98
CA VAL A 396 -5.30 -8.71 20.31
C VAL A 396 -5.07 -10.06 20.99
N ARG A 397 -5.91 -10.41 21.99
CA ARG A 397 -5.82 -11.71 22.66
C ARG A 397 -6.06 -12.87 21.71
N LEU A 398 -7.08 -12.76 20.84
CA LEU A 398 -7.33 -13.75 19.79
C LEU A 398 -6.11 -13.87 18.86
N PHE A 399 -5.56 -12.74 18.41
CA PHE A 399 -4.41 -12.70 17.52
C PHE A 399 -3.16 -13.31 18.16
N ALA A 400 -2.96 -13.13 19.46
CA ALA A 400 -1.87 -13.76 20.20
C ALA A 400 -1.98 -15.29 20.24
N GLY A 401 -3.19 -15.85 20.29
CA GLY A 401 -3.41 -17.28 20.16
C GLY A 401 -3.18 -17.81 18.74
N LEU A 402 -3.54 -17.02 17.72
CA LEU A 402 -3.36 -17.37 16.30
C LEU A 402 -1.89 -17.27 15.84
N TYR A 403 -1.19 -16.26 16.36
CA TYR A 403 0.13 -15.84 15.90
C TYR A 403 1.00 -15.48 17.12
N PRO A 404 1.34 -16.45 17.98
CA PRO A 404 2.06 -16.17 19.21
C PRO A 404 3.45 -15.61 18.93
N GLU A 405 3.79 -14.50 19.59
CA GLU A 405 5.09 -13.84 19.48
C GLU A 405 6.27 -14.83 19.67
N LEU A 406 6.12 -15.77 20.61
CA LEU A 406 7.16 -16.75 20.91
C LEU A 406 7.45 -17.66 19.72
N ALA A 407 6.43 -18.02 18.91
CA ALA A 407 6.64 -18.88 17.75
C ALA A 407 7.46 -18.17 16.65
N PHE A 408 7.21 -16.87 16.43
CA PHE A 408 8.06 -16.05 15.54
C PHE A 408 9.49 -16.01 16.07
N ARG A 409 9.67 -15.66 17.34
CA ARG A 409 10.99 -15.60 17.99
C ARG A 409 11.74 -16.93 17.87
N GLN A 410 11.07 -18.05 18.11
CA GLN A 410 11.64 -19.38 18.01
C GLN A 410 12.02 -19.76 16.57
N ALA A 411 11.28 -19.32 15.56
CA ALA A 411 11.65 -19.55 14.16
C ALA A 411 13.02 -18.91 13.84
N TRP A 412 13.24 -17.68 14.29
CA TRP A 412 14.54 -17.01 14.18
C TRP A 412 15.63 -17.68 15.03
N ALA A 413 15.27 -18.11 16.26
CA ALA A 413 16.17 -18.86 17.14
C ALA A 413 16.65 -20.17 16.48
N ARG A 414 15.76 -20.96 15.87
CA ARG A 414 16.12 -22.20 15.16
C ARG A 414 17.15 -21.94 14.06
N ARG A 415 16.95 -20.87 13.27
CA ARG A 415 17.88 -20.47 12.21
C ARG A 415 19.24 -20.08 12.79
N PHE A 416 19.28 -19.26 13.85
CA PHE A 416 20.52 -18.91 14.56
C PHE A 416 21.24 -20.14 15.12
N LEU A 417 20.50 -20.98 15.85
CA LEU A 417 21.01 -22.17 16.55
C LEU A 417 21.50 -23.27 15.60
N SER A 418 21.11 -23.24 14.33
CA SER A 418 21.63 -24.15 13.30
C SER A 418 23.13 -23.96 13.02
N ARG A 419 23.69 -22.79 13.35
CA ARG A 419 25.11 -22.46 13.13
C ARG A 419 25.86 -22.01 14.38
N HIS A 420 25.16 -21.47 15.37
CA HIS A 420 25.77 -20.89 16.55
C HIS A 420 25.17 -21.50 17.83
N PRO A 421 25.98 -21.95 18.79
CA PRO A 421 25.44 -22.47 20.05
C PRO A 421 24.70 -21.40 20.85
N ALA A 422 23.76 -21.84 21.67
CA ALA A 422 23.11 -20.98 22.67
C ALA A 422 24.13 -20.40 23.66
N ASP A 423 23.77 -19.30 24.29
CA ASP A 423 24.53 -18.63 25.37
C ASP A 423 25.96 -18.22 25.00
N THR A 424 26.26 -18.13 23.70
CA THR A 424 27.55 -17.69 23.16
C THR A 424 27.37 -16.35 22.47
N ASP A 425 28.20 -15.37 22.85
CA ASP A 425 28.27 -14.07 22.20
C ASP A 425 28.92 -14.23 20.82
N VAL A 426 28.15 -14.00 19.75
CA VAL A 426 28.59 -14.03 18.36
C VAL A 426 28.75 -12.59 17.88
N PRO A 427 29.88 -12.21 17.25
CA PRO A 427 30.01 -10.89 16.64
C PRO A 427 28.89 -10.64 15.62
N LEU A 428 28.19 -9.52 15.76
CA LEU A 428 27.01 -9.25 14.93
C LEU A 428 27.38 -9.15 13.45
N LEU A 429 28.55 -8.60 13.14
CA LEU A 429 29.05 -8.47 11.77
C LEU A 429 29.21 -9.83 11.06
N ASP A 430 29.42 -10.93 11.78
CA ASP A 430 29.48 -12.29 11.19
C ASP A 430 28.13 -12.77 10.64
N LEU A 431 27.05 -12.11 11.04
CA LEU A 431 25.68 -12.44 10.66
C LEU A 431 25.12 -11.51 9.58
N TYR A 432 25.89 -10.50 9.15
CA TYR A 432 25.46 -9.52 8.13
C TYR A 432 25.01 -10.21 6.84
N HIS A 433 25.68 -11.31 6.47
CA HIS A 433 25.29 -12.17 5.36
C HIS A 433 25.33 -13.66 5.69
N GLY A 434 24.69 -14.44 4.82
CA GLY A 434 24.91 -15.90 4.72
C GLY A 434 24.14 -16.73 5.74
N LEU A 435 23.56 -16.11 6.78
CA LEU A 435 22.63 -16.78 7.68
C LEU A 435 21.19 -16.33 7.48
N PHE A 436 20.92 -15.02 7.40
CA PHE A 436 19.58 -14.44 7.44
C PHE A 436 19.05 -13.89 6.11
N GLU A 437 19.65 -14.27 4.98
CA GLU A 437 19.16 -13.86 3.64
C GLU A 437 17.66 -14.11 3.45
N PRO A 438 16.95 -13.23 2.73
CA PRO A 438 15.52 -13.40 2.48
C PRO A 438 15.26 -14.73 1.77
N GLU A 439 14.30 -15.49 2.30
CA GLU A 439 13.75 -16.63 1.58
C GLU A 439 12.81 -16.11 0.49
N ALA A 440 12.55 -16.90 -0.55
CA ALA A 440 11.60 -16.52 -1.59
C ALA A 440 10.20 -16.42 -0.98
N GLU A 441 9.75 -15.21 -0.65
CA GLU A 441 8.40 -14.99 -0.16
C GLU A 441 7.40 -15.03 -1.34
N GLU A 442 6.54 -16.04 -1.36
CA GLU A 442 5.25 -15.90 -2.03
C GLU A 442 4.41 -14.93 -1.20
N ARG A 443 4.06 -13.77 -1.77
CA ARG A 443 3.10 -12.85 -1.15
C ARG A 443 1.82 -13.62 -0.84
N PRO A 444 1.41 -13.77 0.44
CA PRO A 444 0.17 -14.46 0.73
C PRO A 444 -1.00 -13.64 0.19
N GLY A 445 -1.80 -14.22 -0.71
CA GLY A 445 -3.08 -13.66 -1.15
C GLY A 445 -4.21 -13.85 -0.13
N ALA A 446 -3.93 -14.54 0.99
CA ALA A 446 -4.83 -14.87 2.09
C ALA A 446 -4.00 -15.04 3.39
N PHE A 447 -4.60 -15.57 4.47
CA PHE A 447 -3.96 -15.82 5.78
C PHE A 447 -2.47 -16.18 5.64
N PRO A 448 -1.54 -15.49 6.35
CA PRO A 448 -0.29 -16.14 6.65
C PRO A 448 -0.64 -17.42 7.42
N PRO A 449 -0.12 -18.60 7.03
CA PRO A 449 -0.34 -19.81 7.80
C PRO A 449 0.07 -19.56 9.25
N ALA A 450 -0.54 -20.29 10.19
CA ALA A 450 -0.01 -20.33 11.55
C ALA A 450 1.51 -20.60 11.48
N PRO A 451 2.32 -20.03 12.37
CA PRO A 451 3.76 -20.26 12.37
C PRO A 451 4.04 -21.77 12.26
N PRO A 452 4.75 -22.24 11.21
CA PRO A 452 4.88 -23.68 10.98
C PRO A 452 5.42 -24.40 12.21
N GLY A 453 4.71 -25.44 12.65
CA GLY A 453 5.10 -26.29 13.77
C GLY A 453 4.53 -25.90 15.13
N ASP A 454 3.56 -24.98 15.20
CA ASP A 454 2.81 -24.68 16.43
C ASP A 454 1.39 -25.28 16.37
N ALA A 455 1.24 -26.50 16.92
CA ALA A 455 -0.02 -27.24 16.89
C ALA A 455 -1.16 -26.55 17.67
N GLU A 456 -0.83 -25.74 18.67
CA GLU A 456 -1.82 -24.99 19.43
C GLU A 456 -2.36 -23.84 18.58
N ALA A 457 -1.49 -23.05 17.96
CA ALA A 457 -1.87 -21.96 17.05
C ALA A 457 -2.69 -22.48 15.85
N GLU A 458 -2.31 -23.61 15.26
CA GLU A 458 -3.08 -24.27 14.20
C GLU A 458 -4.50 -24.66 14.67
N SER A 459 -4.61 -25.19 15.90
CA SER A 459 -5.90 -25.52 16.50
C SER A 459 -6.77 -24.28 16.75
N VAL A 460 -6.18 -23.19 17.27
CA VAL A 460 -6.87 -21.91 17.49
C VAL A 460 -7.36 -21.34 16.16
N LEU A 461 -6.53 -21.39 15.11
CA LEU A 461 -6.91 -20.94 13.77
C LEU A 461 -8.10 -21.73 13.21
N ALA A 462 -8.07 -23.06 13.34
CA ALA A 462 -9.17 -23.91 12.89
C ALA A 462 -10.47 -23.60 13.66
N ARG A 463 -10.44 -23.55 15.00
CA ARG A 463 -11.62 -23.22 15.83
C ARG A 463 -12.17 -21.84 15.52
N THR A 464 -11.30 -20.85 15.35
CA THR A 464 -11.68 -19.47 15.00
C THR A 464 -12.36 -19.43 13.65
N ARG A 465 -11.76 -20.05 12.62
CA ARG A 465 -12.35 -20.15 11.29
C ARG A 465 -13.73 -20.80 11.36
N ASP A 466 -13.85 -21.94 12.03
CA ASP A 466 -15.07 -22.72 12.10
C ASP A 466 -16.19 -21.94 12.84
N PHE A 467 -15.85 -21.15 13.86
CA PHE A 467 -16.77 -20.21 14.51
C PHE A 467 -17.34 -19.18 13.52
N PHE A 468 -16.47 -18.49 12.77
CA PHE A 468 -16.92 -17.49 11.79
C PHE A 468 -17.72 -18.12 10.64
N VAL A 469 -17.35 -19.33 10.21
CA VAL A 469 -18.12 -20.12 9.22
C VAL A 469 -19.53 -20.42 9.72
N ALA A 470 -19.65 -20.93 10.96
CA ALA A 470 -20.94 -21.24 11.56
C ALA A 470 -21.83 -20.00 11.63
N ARG A 471 -21.27 -18.86 12.07
CA ARG A 471 -21.98 -17.58 12.12
C ARG A 471 -22.38 -17.07 10.73
N ALA A 472 -21.53 -17.22 9.72
CA ALA A 472 -21.89 -16.87 8.33
C ALA A 472 -23.04 -17.73 7.80
N GLY A 473 -23.10 -19.01 8.19
CA GLY A 473 -24.15 -19.95 7.80
C GLY A 473 -25.54 -19.63 8.36
N MET A 474 -25.64 -18.81 9.42
CA MET A 474 -26.93 -18.36 9.99
C MET A 474 -27.67 -17.36 9.07
N GLY A 475 -26.97 -16.79 8.08
CA GLY A 475 -27.52 -15.80 7.16
C GLY A 475 -27.59 -14.39 7.76
N GLY A 476 -28.15 -13.45 7.00
CA GLY A 476 -28.25 -12.04 7.37
C GLY A 476 -27.16 -11.15 6.77
N ASP A 477 -27.24 -9.86 7.08
CA ASP A 477 -26.26 -8.85 6.63
C ASP A 477 -25.21 -8.52 7.69
N GLU A 478 -25.54 -8.70 8.97
CA GLU A 478 -24.70 -8.35 10.12
C GLU A 478 -24.80 -9.43 11.20
N ALA A 479 -23.67 -9.76 11.79
CA ALA A 479 -23.50 -10.69 12.89
C ALA A 479 -22.77 -9.97 14.03
N ASP A 480 -23.51 -9.66 15.09
CA ASP A 480 -22.95 -9.10 16.32
C ASP A 480 -22.23 -10.21 17.11
N LEU A 481 -20.99 -9.92 17.49
CA LEU A 481 -20.17 -10.74 18.39
C LEU A 481 -20.49 -10.33 19.82
N THR A 482 -21.19 -11.21 20.52
CA THR A 482 -21.60 -11.03 21.91
C THR A 482 -20.43 -11.27 22.88
N ASP A 483 -20.62 -10.98 24.17
CA ASP A 483 -19.62 -11.32 25.17
C ASP A 483 -19.39 -12.84 25.27
N GLU A 484 -20.45 -13.65 25.16
CA GLU A 484 -20.37 -15.12 25.10
C GLU A 484 -19.56 -15.61 23.89
N ASP A 485 -19.72 -14.96 22.73
CA ASP A 485 -18.91 -15.26 21.54
C ASP A 485 -17.42 -15.04 21.78
N TRP A 486 -17.09 -13.95 22.49
CA TRP A 486 -15.72 -13.67 22.85
C TRP A 486 -15.18 -14.60 23.94
N GLU A 487 -16.02 -15.07 24.86
CA GLU A 487 -15.63 -16.13 25.81
C GLU A 487 -15.25 -17.41 25.06
N ILE A 488 -16.02 -17.81 24.05
CA ILE A 488 -15.71 -18.97 23.19
C ILE A 488 -14.43 -18.75 22.39
N LEU A 489 -14.29 -17.60 21.73
CA LEU A 489 -13.11 -17.28 20.90
C LEU A 489 -11.82 -17.17 21.70
N LEU A 490 -11.91 -16.75 22.96
CA LEU A 490 -10.76 -16.53 23.85
C LEU A 490 -10.53 -17.69 24.82
N ASP A 491 -11.32 -18.76 24.75
CA ASP A 491 -11.17 -19.91 25.64
C ASP A 491 -9.82 -20.60 25.45
N GLY A 492 -9.16 -20.85 26.58
CA GLY A 492 -7.80 -21.40 26.62
C GLY A 492 -6.68 -20.46 26.15
N LEU A 493 -6.98 -19.22 25.74
CA LEU A 493 -5.95 -18.28 25.28
C LEU A 493 -5.27 -17.54 26.44
N PRO A 494 -4.00 -17.13 26.27
CA PRO A 494 -3.28 -16.38 27.30
C PRO A 494 -3.95 -15.04 27.67
N PRO A 495 -3.54 -14.43 28.80
CA PRO A 495 -3.91 -13.05 29.11
C PRO A 495 -3.43 -12.10 28.00
N GLU A 496 -3.94 -10.87 28.02
CA GLU A 496 -3.53 -9.85 27.06
C GLU A 496 -2.00 -9.64 27.10
N PRO A 497 -1.30 -9.83 25.96
CA PRO A 497 0.14 -9.60 25.89
C PRO A 497 0.45 -8.10 25.85
N VAL A 498 1.72 -7.74 25.98
CA VAL A 498 2.18 -6.36 25.69
C VAL A 498 2.07 -6.14 24.18
N TRP A 499 1.52 -5.00 23.77
CA TRP A 499 1.39 -4.65 22.34
C TRP A 499 1.45 -3.15 22.11
N SER A 500 1.76 -2.77 20.88
CA SER A 500 1.76 -1.39 20.41
C SER A 500 1.41 -1.36 18.93
N ALA A 501 0.30 -0.69 18.57
CA ALA A 501 -0.14 -0.64 17.19
C ALA A 501 -0.84 0.66 16.81
N GLY A 502 -0.60 1.11 15.58
CA GLY A 502 -1.41 2.12 14.90
C GLY A 502 -2.66 1.46 14.32
N ALA A 503 -3.82 1.72 14.91
CA ALA A 503 -5.10 1.30 14.39
C ALA A 503 -5.59 2.26 13.31
N LEU A 504 -5.67 1.76 12.08
CA LEU A 504 -6.21 2.48 10.94
C LEU A 504 -7.70 2.14 10.77
N PHE A 505 -8.56 3.13 10.83
CA PHE A 505 -10.01 2.92 10.81
C PHE A 505 -10.78 4.05 10.14
N GLN A 506 -12.01 3.76 9.76
CA GLN A 506 -12.98 4.76 9.29
C GLN A 506 -14.16 4.84 10.24
N ILE A 507 -14.88 5.96 10.23
CA ILE A 507 -16.14 6.10 10.98
C ILE A 507 -17.27 6.21 9.96
N ALA A 508 -18.27 5.33 10.06
CA ALA A 508 -19.50 5.41 9.28
C ALA A 508 -20.58 6.12 10.12
N ALA A 509 -20.94 7.33 9.69
CA ALA A 509 -21.96 8.17 10.32
C ALA A 509 -22.49 9.19 9.29
N ARG A 510 -23.74 9.64 9.41
CA ARG A 510 -24.31 10.59 8.43
C ARG A 510 -23.79 12.01 8.58
N ASN A 511 -23.37 12.38 9.79
CA ASN A 511 -22.90 13.71 10.15
C ASN A 511 -22.14 13.67 11.50
N PRO A 512 -21.39 14.72 11.86
CA PRO A 512 -20.68 14.81 13.15
C PRO A 512 -21.56 14.64 14.38
N GLY A 513 -22.82 15.10 14.33
CA GLY A 513 -23.76 15.01 15.46
C GLY A 513 -24.14 13.57 15.81
N GLU A 514 -24.16 12.67 14.83
CA GLU A 514 -24.35 11.23 15.08
C GLU A 514 -23.14 10.61 15.79
N ILE A 515 -21.92 11.08 15.52
CA ILE A 515 -20.71 10.62 16.22
C ILE A 515 -20.76 11.03 17.69
N ALA A 516 -21.01 12.32 17.97
CA ALA A 516 -21.16 12.81 19.34
C ALA A 516 -22.25 12.04 20.11
N ALA A 517 -23.38 11.77 19.46
CA ALA A 517 -24.51 11.05 20.07
C ALA A 517 -24.35 9.53 20.12
N GLY A 518 -23.27 8.95 19.57
CA GLY A 518 -23.07 7.50 19.62
C GLY A 518 -23.88 6.68 18.64
N ARG A 519 -24.15 7.22 17.46
CA ARG A 519 -24.85 6.54 16.38
C ARG A 519 -23.93 6.38 15.18
N TYR A 520 -22.90 5.56 15.35
CA TYR A 520 -21.89 5.31 14.31
C TYR A 520 -21.35 3.88 14.39
N ARG A 521 -20.64 3.48 13.33
CA ARG A 521 -19.75 2.30 13.30
C ARG A 521 -18.31 2.73 13.11
N ILE A 522 -17.38 2.04 13.76
CA ILE A 522 -15.94 2.14 13.50
C ILE A 522 -15.58 0.96 12.60
N VAL A 523 -14.88 1.20 11.51
CA VAL A 523 -14.51 0.15 10.55
C VAL A 523 -13.00 -0.01 10.53
N LEU A 524 -12.52 -1.12 11.07
CA LEU A 524 -11.08 -1.41 11.13
C LEU A 524 -10.56 -1.77 9.72
N ASN A 525 -9.47 -1.13 9.32
CA ASN A 525 -8.88 -1.26 7.98
C ASN A 525 -7.46 -1.81 7.99
N ALA A 526 -6.70 -1.52 9.03
CA ALA A 526 -5.36 -2.07 9.22
C ALA A 526 -4.91 -1.92 10.68
N LEU A 527 -3.95 -2.76 11.06
CA LEU A 527 -3.11 -2.55 12.24
C LEU A 527 -1.67 -2.47 11.76
N PHE A 528 -0.94 -1.44 12.18
CA PHE A 528 0.47 -1.27 11.90
C PHE A 528 1.28 -1.37 13.19
N GLY A 529 2.53 -1.83 13.11
CA GLY A 529 3.46 -1.77 14.24
C GLY A 529 3.75 -0.32 14.69
N ALA A 530 4.44 -0.20 15.83
CA ALA A 530 4.86 1.08 16.43
C ALA A 530 5.41 2.09 15.40
N GLY A 531 4.78 3.27 15.26
CA GLY A 531 5.33 4.40 14.52
C GLY A 531 5.34 4.33 12.98
N ILE A 532 5.20 3.13 12.40
CA ILE A 532 5.45 2.79 10.99
C ILE A 532 4.64 3.66 10.01
N ALA A 533 3.39 3.98 10.31
CA ALA A 533 2.49 4.65 9.36
C ALA A 533 2.45 6.20 9.48
N LEU A 534 3.13 6.79 10.47
CA LEU A 534 3.03 8.22 10.78
C LEU A 534 4.31 9.01 10.48
N ALA A 535 5.49 8.40 10.67
CA ALA A 535 6.75 9.14 10.78
C ALA A 535 7.09 10.04 9.60
N ARG A 536 6.83 9.60 8.35
CA ARG A 536 7.12 10.39 7.15
C ARG A 536 6.36 11.72 7.09
N PHE A 537 5.20 11.81 7.73
CA PHE A 537 4.38 13.02 7.72
C PHE A 537 4.80 14.06 8.75
N SER A 538 5.78 13.76 9.62
CA SER A 538 6.28 14.73 10.60
C SER A 538 6.84 16.02 9.94
N HIS A 539 7.45 15.91 8.76
CA HIS A 539 7.96 17.08 8.04
C HIS A 539 6.84 17.94 7.44
N LEU A 540 5.68 17.34 7.18
CA LEU A 540 4.52 17.98 6.58
C LEU A 540 3.56 18.55 7.64
N LEU A 541 3.40 17.84 8.76
CA LEU A 541 2.43 18.11 9.82
C LEU A 541 3.14 18.52 11.11
N GLY A 542 2.66 19.60 11.75
CA GLY A 542 3.08 19.95 13.12
C GLY A 542 4.39 20.74 13.27
N GLY A 543 5.08 21.08 12.18
CA GLY A 543 6.27 21.94 12.18
C GLY A 543 7.56 21.25 12.64
N PRO A 544 8.73 21.90 12.53
CA PRO A 544 10.00 21.27 12.90
C PRO A 544 10.18 21.14 14.43
N GLY A 545 11.02 20.19 14.86
CA GLY A 545 11.54 20.09 16.23
C GLY A 545 10.74 19.19 17.20
N ALA A 546 11.21 19.14 18.45
CA ALA A 546 10.74 18.21 19.48
C ALA A 546 9.27 18.40 19.92
N GLY A 547 8.68 19.57 19.63
CA GLY A 547 7.25 19.84 19.88
C GLY A 547 6.31 19.20 18.87
N ASN A 548 6.84 18.66 17.76
CA ASN A 548 6.03 18.09 16.68
C ASN A 548 5.12 16.96 17.22
N PRO A 549 3.78 17.08 17.06
CA PRO A 549 2.84 16.09 17.57
C PRO A 549 3.02 14.70 16.95
N VAL A 550 3.37 14.62 15.66
CA VAL A 550 3.64 13.34 14.98
C VAL A 550 4.90 12.68 15.56
N ALA A 551 5.99 13.44 15.72
CA ALA A 551 7.23 12.90 16.29
C ALA A 551 7.03 12.40 17.73
N ARG A 552 6.28 13.15 18.55
CA ARG A 552 5.92 12.73 19.92
C ARG A 552 5.08 11.45 19.93
N GLU A 553 4.13 11.33 19.02
CA GLU A 553 3.29 10.14 18.89
C GLU A 553 4.09 8.92 18.46
N VAL A 554 4.97 9.07 17.47
CA VAL A 554 5.87 8.01 17.03
C VAL A 554 6.77 7.59 18.19
N LEU A 555 7.41 8.51 18.91
CA LEU A 555 8.21 8.16 20.09
C LEU A 555 7.41 7.41 21.17
N ARG A 556 6.18 7.88 21.46
CA ARG A 556 5.28 7.23 22.41
C ARG A 556 5.00 5.78 22.01
N SER A 557 4.82 5.51 20.72
CA SER A 557 4.56 4.16 20.23
C SER A 557 5.67 3.14 20.50
N TRP A 558 6.91 3.61 20.67
CA TRP A 558 8.07 2.76 20.97
C TRP A 558 8.33 2.58 22.47
N GLN A 559 7.60 3.30 23.35
CA GLN A 559 7.78 3.20 24.81
C GLN A 559 7.64 1.77 25.36
N PRO A 560 6.72 0.91 24.87
CA PRO A 560 6.62 -0.47 25.33
C PRO A 560 7.88 -1.33 25.08
N LEU A 561 8.83 -0.86 24.26
CA LEU A 561 10.11 -1.52 24.03
C LEU A 561 11.26 -0.99 24.90
N ALA A 562 11.02 0.05 25.70
CA ALA A 562 12.01 0.57 26.62
C ALA A 562 12.35 -0.48 27.68
N ARG A 563 13.65 -0.79 27.82
CA ARG A 563 14.19 -1.68 28.86
C ARG A 563 15.14 -0.87 29.72
N GLU A 564 15.10 -1.08 31.03
CA GLU A 564 15.97 -0.36 31.96
C GLU A 564 17.45 -0.60 31.61
N GLY A 565 18.22 0.48 31.45
CA GLY A 565 19.64 0.43 31.10
C GLY A 565 19.95 0.07 29.63
N ALA A 566 18.96 -0.25 28.80
CA ALA A 566 19.17 -0.55 27.39
C ALA A 566 19.12 0.71 26.51
N ILE A 567 19.82 0.66 25.39
CA ILE A 567 19.84 1.72 24.38
C ILE A 567 18.82 1.38 23.29
N LEU A 568 17.81 2.23 23.07
CA LEU A 568 17.00 2.18 21.85
C LEU A 568 17.78 2.87 20.73
N ALA A 569 18.05 2.14 19.64
CA ALA A 569 18.87 2.63 18.54
C ALA A 569 18.17 2.42 17.19
N GLU A 570 18.09 3.48 16.39
CA GLU A 570 17.50 3.44 15.06
C GLU A 570 18.46 2.75 14.08
N VAL A 571 17.97 1.76 13.34
CA VAL A 571 18.76 1.13 12.28
C VAL A 571 18.76 2.06 11.06
N THR A 572 19.93 2.39 10.51
CA THR A 572 20.08 3.29 9.34
C THR A 572 19.65 2.61 8.04
N TYR A 573 18.43 2.09 7.98
CA TYR A 573 17.86 1.37 6.85
C TYR A 573 16.77 2.21 6.16
N ASN A 574 16.76 2.16 4.83
CA ASN A 574 15.69 2.69 4.01
C ASN A 574 15.51 1.82 2.76
N HIS A 575 14.30 1.83 2.18
CA HIS A 575 14.04 1.16 0.91
C HIS A 575 14.81 1.81 -0.25
N LEU A 576 14.99 1.04 -1.31
CA LEU A 576 15.48 1.53 -2.60
C LEU A 576 14.33 1.82 -3.57
N GLY A 577 14.64 2.49 -4.68
CA GLY A 577 13.70 2.75 -5.77
C GLY A 577 12.44 3.50 -5.34
N ARG A 578 11.27 3.06 -5.83
CA ARG A 578 10.01 3.80 -5.70
C ARG A 578 9.51 4.02 -4.27
N SER A 579 9.95 3.20 -3.31
CA SER A 579 9.50 3.26 -1.91
C SER A 579 10.51 3.96 -0.99
N ALA A 580 11.65 4.44 -1.49
CA ALA A 580 12.68 5.10 -0.67
C ALA A 580 12.14 6.29 0.14
N ASN A 581 11.27 7.12 -0.44
CA ASN A 581 10.69 8.26 0.29
C ASN A 581 9.68 7.84 1.37
N ALA A 582 9.14 6.61 1.32
CA ALA A 582 8.23 6.12 2.35
C ALA A 582 8.94 5.83 3.68
N GLY A 583 10.26 5.62 3.66
CA GLY A 583 11.08 5.44 4.85
C GLY A 583 11.67 6.70 5.45
N LEU A 584 11.36 7.88 4.90
CA LEU A 584 11.76 9.15 5.50
C LEU A 584 11.09 9.31 6.87
N ARG A 585 11.86 9.81 7.83
CA ARG A 585 11.45 9.96 9.23
C ARG A 585 12.29 11.01 9.94
N PRO A 586 11.75 11.63 11.00
CA PRO A 586 12.53 12.55 11.83
C PRO A 586 13.57 11.77 12.63
N SER A 587 14.65 12.42 13.04
CA SER A 587 15.62 11.85 13.98
C SER A 587 14.97 11.78 15.37
N LEU A 588 14.56 10.58 15.78
CA LEU A 588 13.83 10.34 17.04
C LEU A 588 14.71 9.83 18.16
N PHE A 589 15.71 9.02 17.83
CA PHE A 589 16.58 8.36 18.79
C PHE A 589 17.97 8.98 18.78
N ARG A 590 18.62 9.00 19.95
CA ARG A 590 19.99 9.52 20.11
C ARG A 590 21.03 8.63 19.44
N HIS A 591 20.81 7.31 19.47
CA HIS A 591 21.74 6.32 18.95
C HIS A 591 21.25 5.75 17.63
N GLU A 592 22.18 5.48 16.72
CA GLU A 592 21.90 4.85 15.44
C GLU A 592 22.85 3.68 15.18
N ILE A 593 22.31 2.56 14.68
CA ILE A 593 23.10 1.41 14.22
C ILE A 593 23.39 1.63 12.74
N GLU A 594 24.64 2.01 12.44
CA GLU A 594 25.07 2.31 11.07
C GLU A 594 25.30 1.02 10.27
N LEU A 595 24.48 0.81 9.24
CA LEU A 595 24.60 -0.28 8.30
C LEU A 595 25.65 0.03 7.21
N PRO A 596 26.26 -1.00 6.59
CA PRO A 596 27.19 -0.81 5.49
C PRO A 596 26.55 -0.04 4.32
N GLY A 597 27.30 0.91 3.74
CA GLY A 597 26.81 1.76 2.66
C GLY A 597 25.77 2.82 3.09
N MET A 598 25.49 2.94 4.38
CA MET A 598 24.60 3.93 4.95
C MET A 598 25.39 4.80 5.94
N ARG A 599 24.99 6.07 6.03
CA ARG A 599 25.59 7.04 6.94
C ARG A 599 24.57 7.46 8.00
N ALA A 600 24.97 7.43 9.26
CA ALA A 600 24.15 7.92 10.36
C ALA A 600 23.80 9.42 10.22
N GLY A 601 22.70 9.82 10.85
CA GLY A 601 22.25 11.20 10.93
C GLY A 601 23.25 12.12 11.64
N ALA A 602 23.25 13.40 11.27
CA ALA A 602 24.09 14.39 11.93
C ALA A 602 23.74 14.49 13.43
N GLY A 603 24.76 14.37 14.29
CA GLY A 603 24.61 14.43 15.75
C GLY A 603 24.15 13.12 16.41
N ALA A 604 23.95 12.04 15.64
CA ALA A 604 23.68 10.72 16.21
C ALA A 604 24.92 10.10 16.86
N GLU A 605 24.71 9.35 17.93
CA GLU A 605 25.74 8.48 18.50
C GLU A 605 25.75 7.15 17.76
N VAL A 606 26.77 6.95 16.95
CA VAL A 606 26.88 5.79 16.07
C VAL A 606 27.31 4.55 16.85
N ILE A 607 26.61 3.45 16.60
CA ILE A 607 26.98 2.10 17.03
C ILE A 607 27.32 1.31 15.77
N HIS A 608 28.58 0.91 15.63
CA HIS A 608 29.03 0.14 14.47
C HIS A 608 28.79 -1.37 14.68
N LEU A 609 28.49 -2.10 13.61
CA LEU A 609 28.22 -3.54 13.68
C LEU A 609 29.37 -4.35 14.31
N HIS A 610 30.62 -3.93 14.11
CA HIS A 610 31.80 -4.60 14.68
C HIS A 610 31.95 -4.39 16.20
N GLU A 611 31.23 -3.43 16.78
CA GLU A 611 31.18 -3.20 18.23
C GLU A 611 30.12 -4.05 18.91
N MET A 612 29.34 -4.83 18.14
CA MET A 612 28.15 -5.50 18.65
C MET A 612 28.30 -7.02 18.68
N THR A 613 27.72 -7.64 19.70
CA THR A 613 27.52 -9.09 19.78
C THR A 613 26.05 -9.42 19.96
N VAL A 614 25.65 -10.57 19.44
CA VAL A 614 24.33 -11.16 19.67
C VAL A 614 24.47 -12.56 20.22
N ARG A 615 23.58 -12.93 21.14
CA ARG A 615 23.44 -14.29 21.65
C ARG A 615 21.99 -14.69 21.74
N TRP A 616 21.70 -15.98 21.57
CA TRP A 616 20.46 -16.57 22.07
C TRP A 616 20.64 -16.92 23.54
N ASP A 617 19.97 -16.20 24.44
CA ASP A 617 19.95 -16.47 25.87
C ASP A 617 18.93 -17.57 26.16
N SER A 618 19.40 -18.78 26.46
CA SER A 618 18.53 -19.94 26.65
C SER A 618 17.71 -19.84 27.94
N GLY A 619 18.25 -19.17 28.97
CA GLY A 619 17.58 -18.96 30.25
C GLY A 619 16.40 -17.99 30.15
N ALA A 620 16.56 -16.91 29.38
CA ALA A 620 15.49 -15.95 29.12
C ALA A 620 14.66 -16.26 27.86
N GLY A 621 15.07 -17.23 27.04
CA GLY A 621 14.38 -17.59 25.79
C GLY A 621 14.30 -16.43 24.81
N ARG A 622 15.37 -15.63 24.68
CA ARG A 622 15.39 -14.43 23.83
C ARG A 622 16.77 -14.14 23.25
N PHE A 623 16.81 -13.41 22.15
CA PHE A 623 18.04 -12.78 21.67
C PHE A 623 18.42 -11.59 22.54
N VAL A 624 19.71 -11.48 22.85
CA VAL A 624 20.29 -10.32 23.55
C VAL A 624 21.38 -9.74 22.66
N LEU A 625 21.22 -8.46 22.30
CA LEU A 625 22.16 -7.71 21.48
C LEU A 625 22.89 -6.70 22.37
N ARG A 626 24.23 -6.68 22.33
CA ARG A 626 25.06 -5.83 23.20
C ARG A 626 26.09 -5.05 22.43
N ARG A 627 26.44 -3.86 22.92
CA ARG A 627 27.61 -3.08 22.51
C ARG A 627 28.79 -3.35 23.45
N MET A 628 29.93 -3.72 22.90
CA MET A 628 31.15 -4.09 23.63
C MET A 628 32.17 -2.93 23.68
N PRO A 629 32.93 -2.82 24.78
CA PRO A 629 32.51 -2.55 26.17
C PRO A 629 31.82 -1.18 26.29
N PRO A 630 30.85 -1.01 27.24
CA PRO A 630 30.75 -1.72 28.52
C PRO A 630 29.77 -2.92 28.57
N GLY A 631 29.26 -3.42 27.45
CA GLY A 631 28.31 -4.56 27.43
C GLY A 631 26.84 -4.15 27.55
N THR A 632 26.51 -2.92 27.16
CA THR A 632 25.15 -2.36 27.22
C THR A 632 24.22 -3.05 26.23
N GLU A 633 23.01 -3.41 26.65
CA GLU A 633 21.99 -3.96 25.76
C GLU A 633 21.52 -2.90 24.74
N VAL A 634 21.34 -3.31 23.49
CA VAL A 634 20.86 -2.46 22.40
C VAL A 634 19.56 -3.05 21.85
N VAL A 635 18.52 -2.22 21.78
CA VAL A 635 17.20 -2.54 21.22
C VAL A 635 17.11 -1.84 19.85
N PRO A 636 17.32 -2.56 18.74
CA PRO A 636 17.22 -1.99 17.40
C PRO A 636 15.77 -1.65 17.04
N VAL A 637 15.55 -0.49 16.41
CA VAL A 637 14.22 -0.05 15.97
C VAL A 637 14.27 0.49 14.54
N ILE A 638 13.14 0.41 13.85
CA ILE A 638 12.90 1.10 12.57
C ILE A 638 11.61 1.89 12.71
N SER A 639 11.72 3.22 12.82
CA SER A 639 10.57 4.08 13.13
C SER A 639 9.71 4.48 11.92
N SER A 640 9.82 3.78 10.79
CA SER A 640 9.12 4.14 9.54
C SER A 640 8.46 2.98 8.82
N GLY A 641 7.75 3.32 7.75
CA GLY A 641 6.97 2.46 6.86
C GLY A 641 7.74 1.41 6.06
N VAL A 642 9.01 1.17 6.36
CA VAL A 642 9.86 0.29 5.54
C VAL A 642 9.72 -1.16 5.98
N SER A 643 9.49 -2.05 5.02
CA SER A 643 9.57 -3.49 5.24
C SER A 643 11.04 -3.90 5.30
N PRO A 644 11.56 -4.35 6.46
CA PRO A 644 12.91 -4.86 6.53
C PRO A 644 13.03 -6.19 5.75
N GLU A 645 14.22 -6.48 5.26
CA GLU A 645 14.55 -7.74 4.58
C GLU A 645 15.84 -8.33 5.15
N GLY A 646 15.99 -9.65 5.02
CA GLY A 646 17.22 -10.35 5.35
C GLY A 646 17.72 -10.15 6.79
N PHE A 647 19.00 -9.81 6.93
CA PHE A 647 19.64 -9.45 8.21
C PHE A 647 18.94 -8.28 8.93
N ILE A 648 18.34 -7.35 8.20
CA ILE A 648 17.61 -6.23 8.81
C ILE A 648 16.33 -6.71 9.49
N SER A 649 15.65 -7.71 8.91
CA SER A 649 14.49 -8.35 9.56
C SER A 649 14.89 -9.05 10.85
N PHE A 650 16.07 -9.67 10.89
CA PHE A 650 16.61 -10.25 12.12
C PHE A 650 16.86 -9.19 13.19
N LEU A 651 17.48 -8.05 12.85
CA LEU A 651 17.65 -6.94 13.79
C LEU A 651 16.30 -6.44 14.32
N VAL A 652 15.36 -6.12 13.43
CA VAL A 652 14.02 -5.66 13.83
C VAL A 652 13.33 -6.68 14.73
N GLU A 653 13.51 -7.97 14.46
CA GLU A 653 12.94 -9.02 15.30
C GLU A 653 13.54 -9.01 16.71
N ILE A 654 14.87 -8.90 16.86
CA ILE A 654 15.51 -8.76 18.18
C ILE A 654 14.90 -7.58 18.95
N GLY A 655 14.72 -6.45 18.25
CA GLY A 655 14.18 -5.22 18.81
C GLY A 655 12.77 -5.37 19.35
N ARG A 656 11.88 -5.99 18.57
CA ARG A 656 10.45 -6.11 18.92
C ARG A 656 10.11 -7.26 19.89
N GLN A 657 11.08 -8.06 20.31
CA GLN A 657 10.86 -9.16 21.27
C GLN A 657 10.13 -8.66 22.52
N GLY A 658 9.06 -9.38 22.86
CA GLY A 658 8.15 -9.04 23.96
C GLY A 658 6.92 -8.24 23.53
N LEU A 659 6.87 -7.70 22.31
CA LEU A 659 5.63 -7.16 21.73
C LEU A 659 4.93 -8.21 20.90
N GLN A 660 3.64 -8.40 21.14
CA GLN A 660 2.80 -9.20 20.27
C GLN A 660 2.76 -8.59 18.87
N PRO A 661 3.21 -9.31 17.82
CA PRO A 661 2.98 -8.89 16.45
C PRO A 661 1.48 -8.79 16.20
N LEU A 662 1.03 -7.68 15.63
CA LEU A 662 -0.36 -7.47 15.29
C LEU A 662 -0.50 -7.22 13.80
N SER A 663 -1.56 -7.77 13.23
CA SER A 663 -2.00 -7.49 11.87
C SER A 663 -3.53 -7.50 11.84
N TRP A 664 -4.08 -6.93 10.78
CA TRP A 664 -5.50 -7.01 10.47
C TRP A 664 -5.70 -7.87 9.23
N PHE A 665 -6.76 -8.68 9.24
CA PHE A 665 -7.17 -9.47 8.10
C PHE A 665 -8.65 -9.19 7.74
N PRO A 666 -9.03 -9.30 6.46
CA PRO A 666 -10.37 -8.94 6.01
C PRO A 666 -11.44 -10.03 6.29
N GLY A 667 -11.04 -11.20 6.79
CA GLY A 667 -11.88 -12.36 7.09
C GLY A 667 -11.35 -13.66 6.44
N PHE A 668 -12.17 -14.72 6.42
CA PHE A 668 -11.82 -16.05 5.90
C PHE A 668 -12.18 -16.26 4.42
N GLU A 669 -11.39 -17.12 3.74
CA GLU A 669 -11.71 -17.68 2.41
C GLU A 669 -11.96 -19.18 2.59
N VAL A 670 -13.21 -19.62 2.42
CA VAL A 670 -13.64 -21.01 2.66
C VAL A 670 -14.42 -21.52 1.46
N PRO A 671 -14.01 -22.63 0.84
CA PRO A 671 -14.76 -23.24 -0.26
C PRO A 671 -16.23 -23.50 0.10
N GLY A 672 -17.15 -23.07 -0.76
CA GLY A 672 -18.59 -23.22 -0.55
C GLY A 672 -19.25 -22.08 0.23
N ILE A 673 -18.49 -21.07 0.69
CA ILE A 673 -19.03 -19.87 1.34
C ILE A 673 -18.81 -18.65 0.44
N ASP A 674 -19.84 -18.32 -0.34
CA ASP A 674 -19.78 -17.24 -1.33
C ASP A 674 -20.19 -15.87 -0.77
N ARG A 675 -20.67 -15.81 0.48
CA ARG A 675 -21.11 -14.59 1.14
C ARG A 675 -20.77 -14.62 2.62
N TRP A 676 -20.18 -13.52 3.10
CA TRP A 676 -19.88 -13.26 4.50
C TRP A 676 -20.68 -12.06 4.99
N PRO A 677 -21.36 -12.13 6.15
CA PRO A 677 -21.99 -10.98 6.77
C PRO A 677 -20.92 -10.02 7.31
N ARG A 678 -21.37 -8.84 7.76
CA ARG A 678 -20.54 -7.95 8.56
C ARG A 678 -20.36 -8.54 9.96
N PHE A 679 -19.15 -8.61 10.47
CA PHE A 679 -18.90 -9.02 11.86
C PHE A 679 -18.58 -7.81 12.72
N VAL A 680 -19.38 -7.62 13.78
CA VAL A 680 -19.36 -6.40 14.60
C VAL A 680 -19.14 -6.76 16.06
N SER A 681 -18.17 -6.12 16.72
CA SER A 681 -17.94 -6.21 18.15
C SER A 681 -18.25 -4.84 18.77
N GLY A 682 -19.41 -4.70 19.40
CA GLY A 682 -19.93 -3.42 19.87
C GLY A 682 -20.19 -2.44 18.71
N ARG A 683 -19.28 -1.50 18.48
CA ARG A 683 -19.32 -0.57 17.33
C ARG A 683 -18.24 -0.84 16.29
N LEU A 684 -17.27 -1.69 16.62
CA LEU A 684 -16.15 -2.02 15.76
C LEU A 684 -16.57 -3.10 14.77
N VAL A 685 -16.63 -2.74 13.49
CA VAL A 685 -16.72 -3.66 12.37
C VAL A 685 -15.33 -4.27 12.17
N LEU A 686 -15.20 -5.55 12.51
CA LEU A 686 -13.97 -6.32 12.29
C LEU A 686 -13.85 -6.73 10.83
N PHE A 687 -14.94 -7.30 10.28
CA PHE A 687 -15.02 -7.73 8.88
C PHE A 687 -16.23 -7.07 8.22
N ARG A 688 -15.99 -6.48 7.04
CA ARG A 688 -17.05 -5.97 6.17
C ARG A 688 -17.82 -7.13 5.52
N ARG A 689 -19.02 -6.87 5.02
CA ARG A 689 -19.69 -7.81 4.11
C ARG A 689 -18.82 -8.08 2.90
N ARG A 690 -18.69 -9.36 2.57
CA ARG A 690 -17.90 -9.81 1.42
C ARG A 690 -18.67 -10.84 0.62
N TRP A 691 -18.34 -10.91 -0.66
CA TRP A 691 -18.84 -11.93 -1.55
C TRP A 691 -17.70 -12.46 -2.42
N SER A 692 -17.73 -13.74 -2.74
CA SER A 692 -16.82 -14.38 -3.68
C SER A 692 -17.62 -15.06 -4.77
N PHE A 693 -17.21 -14.90 -6.02
CA PHE A 693 -17.88 -15.50 -7.16
C PHE A 693 -16.86 -15.93 -8.21
N THR A 694 -17.04 -17.11 -8.77
CA THR A 694 -16.37 -17.50 -10.02
C THR A 694 -17.36 -17.25 -11.16
N PRO A 695 -17.25 -16.11 -11.88
CA PRO A 695 -18.12 -15.82 -13.01
C PRO A 695 -17.78 -16.77 -14.17
N GLY A 696 -18.78 -17.07 -15.01
CA GLY A 696 -18.54 -17.73 -16.29
C GLY A 696 -17.87 -16.78 -17.30
N LYS A 697 -17.85 -17.18 -18.58
CA LYS A 697 -17.26 -16.39 -19.68
C LYS A 697 -17.69 -14.92 -19.64
N SER A 698 -16.74 -14.01 -19.89
CA SER A 698 -17.04 -12.57 -19.98
C SER A 698 -18.13 -12.33 -21.05
N PRO A 699 -19.26 -11.72 -20.69
CA PRO A 699 -20.31 -11.35 -21.65
C PRO A 699 -19.89 -10.16 -22.52
N GLU A 700 -20.65 -9.92 -23.60
CA GLU A 700 -20.45 -8.80 -24.52
C GLU A 700 -20.72 -7.44 -23.85
N GLU A 701 -19.98 -6.39 -24.25
CA GLU A 701 -20.14 -5.04 -23.72
C GLU A 701 -21.52 -4.44 -24.10
N GLY A 702 -22.11 -3.62 -23.21
CA GLY A 702 -23.27 -2.80 -23.54
C GLY A 702 -24.51 -3.00 -22.64
N PRO A 703 -25.71 -2.61 -23.13
CA PRO A 703 -26.91 -2.54 -22.30
C PRO A 703 -27.36 -3.90 -21.77
N ALA A 704 -27.14 -5.00 -22.50
CA ALA A 704 -27.50 -6.33 -22.03
C ALA A 704 -26.72 -6.73 -20.77
N PHE A 705 -25.39 -6.52 -20.79
CA PHE A 705 -24.54 -6.82 -19.65
C PHE A 705 -24.84 -5.91 -18.44
N PHE A 706 -25.09 -4.62 -18.67
CA PHE A 706 -25.48 -3.71 -17.57
C PHE A 706 -26.77 -4.17 -16.87
N ALA A 707 -27.77 -4.62 -17.63
CA ALA A 707 -29.01 -5.18 -17.07
C ALA A 707 -28.77 -6.52 -16.34
N GLU A 708 -27.85 -7.34 -16.83
CA GLU A 708 -27.44 -8.58 -16.17
C GLU A 708 -26.78 -8.33 -14.81
N VAL A 709 -25.82 -7.42 -14.75
CA VAL A 709 -25.18 -7.02 -13.49
C VAL A 709 -26.21 -6.46 -12.51
N ALA A 710 -27.17 -5.64 -12.97
CA ALA A 710 -28.24 -5.14 -12.12
C ALA A 710 -29.15 -6.26 -11.57
N ARG A 711 -29.46 -7.30 -12.38
CA ARG A 711 -30.21 -8.48 -11.92
C ARG A 711 -29.41 -9.29 -10.92
N TRP A 712 -28.16 -9.60 -11.25
CA TRP A 712 -27.23 -10.34 -10.40
C TRP A 712 -27.07 -9.67 -9.04
N ARG A 713 -26.82 -8.36 -9.02
CA ARG A 713 -26.72 -7.55 -7.80
C ARG A 713 -27.94 -7.72 -6.89
N ARG A 714 -29.15 -7.57 -7.46
CA ARG A 714 -30.40 -7.74 -6.70
C ARG A 714 -30.60 -9.16 -6.19
N GLN A 715 -30.33 -10.16 -7.03
CA GLN A 715 -30.47 -11.58 -6.66
C GLN A 715 -29.53 -11.99 -5.54
N ARG A 716 -28.32 -11.40 -5.50
CA ARG A 716 -27.28 -11.73 -4.51
C ARG A 716 -27.25 -10.79 -3.30
N GLY A 717 -28.10 -9.76 -3.27
CA GLY A 717 -28.13 -8.76 -2.19
C GLY A 717 -26.86 -7.91 -2.11
N ILE A 718 -26.17 -7.69 -3.24
CA ILE A 718 -24.93 -6.92 -3.29
C ILE A 718 -25.28 -5.41 -3.27
N PRO A 719 -24.61 -4.58 -2.47
CA PRO A 719 -24.87 -3.14 -2.44
C PRO A 719 -24.43 -2.48 -3.76
N ARG A 720 -24.94 -1.27 -4.02
CA ARG A 720 -24.57 -0.49 -5.20
C ARG A 720 -23.06 -0.20 -5.26
N HIS A 721 -22.47 0.14 -4.12
CA HIS A 721 -21.07 0.58 -4.00
C HIS A 721 -20.24 -0.54 -3.37
N VAL A 722 -19.23 -1.01 -4.11
CA VAL A 722 -18.35 -2.11 -3.70
C VAL A 722 -16.90 -1.82 -4.06
N PHE A 723 -15.98 -2.49 -3.38
CA PHE A 723 -14.61 -2.67 -3.81
C PHE A 723 -14.43 -4.06 -4.40
N VAL A 724 -13.76 -4.14 -5.55
CA VAL A 724 -13.59 -5.36 -6.35
C VAL A 724 -12.11 -5.66 -6.49
N HIS A 725 -11.71 -6.90 -6.25
CA HIS A 725 -10.37 -7.40 -6.60
C HIS A 725 -10.44 -8.83 -7.14
N THR A 726 -9.34 -9.27 -7.74
CA THR A 726 -9.13 -10.65 -8.19
C THR A 726 -7.77 -11.14 -7.71
N ALA A 727 -7.47 -12.43 -7.85
CA ALA A 727 -6.12 -12.92 -7.56
C ALA A 727 -5.04 -12.29 -8.48
N ALA A 728 -5.39 -12.02 -9.75
CA ALA A 728 -4.49 -11.43 -10.72
C ALA A 728 -4.27 -9.92 -10.54
N ASP A 729 -5.29 -9.20 -10.04
CA ASP A 729 -5.19 -7.80 -9.63
C ASP A 729 -5.65 -7.65 -8.17
N PRO A 730 -4.72 -7.88 -7.21
CA PRO A 730 -5.07 -7.95 -5.79
C PRO A 730 -5.41 -6.59 -5.19
N LYS A 731 -5.16 -5.48 -5.91
CA LYS A 731 -5.44 -4.14 -5.39
C LYS A 731 -6.90 -3.77 -5.66
N PRO A 732 -7.76 -3.63 -4.62
CA PRO A 732 -9.18 -3.46 -4.88
C PRO A 732 -9.48 -2.11 -5.53
N PHE A 733 -10.27 -2.11 -6.60
CA PHE A 733 -10.80 -0.90 -7.22
C PHE A 733 -12.26 -0.67 -6.80
N TYR A 734 -12.66 0.59 -6.74
CA TYR A 734 -14.06 0.95 -6.44
C TYR A 734 -14.94 0.72 -7.66
N ALA A 735 -16.15 0.20 -7.46
CA ALA A 735 -17.18 0.08 -8.47
C ALA A 735 -18.55 0.55 -7.95
N ASP A 736 -19.15 1.49 -8.68
CA ASP A 736 -20.59 1.77 -8.61
C ASP A 736 -21.30 0.87 -9.63
N LEU A 737 -22.02 -0.16 -9.14
CA LEU A 737 -22.73 -1.15 -9.97
C LEU A 737 -23.98 -0.59 -10.66
N GLU A 738 -24.26 0.71 -10.54
CA GLU A 738 -25.26 1.44 -11.33
C GLU A 738 -24.62 2.46 -12.29
N SER A 739 -23.29 2.48 -12.41
CA SER A 739 -22.58 3.29 -13.41
C SER A 739 -22.13 2.43 -14.59
N PRO A 740 -22.53 2.77 -15.84
CA PRO A 740 -22.10 2.04 -17.03
C PRO A 740 -20.57 1.92 -17.17
N LEU A 741 -19.81 2.92 -16.69
CA LEU A 741 -18.35 2.92 -16.80
C LEU A 741 -17.69 1.99 -15.78
N PHE A 742 -18.18 1.95 -14.55
CA PHE A 742 -17.66 1.01 -13.54
C PHE A 742 -18.09 -0.43 -13.85
N VAL A 743 -19.26 -0.63 -14.45
CA VAL A 743 -19.68 -1.95 -14.95
C VAL A 743 -18.79 -2.41 -16.11
N ASP A 744 -18.38 -1.54 -17.03
CA ASP A 744 -17.37 -1.92 -18.05
C ASP A 744 -16.01 -2.23 -17.41
N LEU A 745 -15.60 -1.51 -16.35
CA LEU A 745 -14.38 -1.82 -15.62
C LEU A 745 -14.45 -3.20 -14.95
N LEU A 746 -15.58 -3.53 -14.31
CA LEU A 746 -15.86 -4.85 -13.77
C LEU A 746 -15.76 -5.92 -14.86
N ARG A 747 -16.39 -5.71 -16.03
CA ARG A 747 -16.33 -6.62 -17.18
C ARG A 747 -14.89 -6.94 -17.58
N ARG A 748 -14.02 -5.93 -17.62
CA ARG A 748 -12.60 -6.08 -18.00
C ARG A 748 -11.78 -6.88 -16.98
N ALA A 749 -12.25 -6.97 -15.73
CA ALA A 749 -11.64 -7.79 -14.70
C ALA A 749 -12.12 -9.25 -14.73
N LEU A 750 -13.17 -9.58 -15.50
CA LEU A 750 -13.68 -10.96 -15.63
C LEU A 750 -12.80 -11.77 -16.58
N GLY A 751 -12.54 -13.03 -16.22
CA GLY A 751 -11.86 -14.04 -17.04
C GLY A 751 -12.46 -15.43 -16.77
N GLU A 752 -12.21 -16.41 -17.64
CA GLU A 752 -12.87 -17.75 -17.57
C GLU A 752 -12.59 -18.51 -16.26
N GLU A 753 -11.48 -18.21 -15.56
CA GLU A 753 -11.06 -18.85 -14.29
C GLU A 753 -10.89 -17.84 -13.14
N THR A 754 -11.40 -16.61 -13.30
CA THR A 754 -11.11 -15.53 -12.37
C THR A 754 -12.09 -15.53 -11.20
N THR A 755 -11.63 -15.84 -9.99
CA THR A 755 -12.45 -15.57 -8.78
C THR A 755 -12.50 -14.08 -8.50
N LEU A 756 -13.71 -13.55 -8.39
CA LEU A 756 -14.03 -12.15 -8.15
C LEU A 756 -14.41 -11.97 -6.68
N HIS A 757 -13.66 -11.15 -5.96
CA HIS A 757 -13.94 -10.82 -4.57
C HIS A 757 -14.52 -9.41 -4.48
N LEU A 758 -15.69 -9.30 -3.84
CA LEU A 758 -16.37 -8.04 -3.57
C LEU A 758 -16.37 -7.77 -2.07
N THR A 759 -16.10 -6.53 -1.70
CA THR A 759 -16.31 -6.01 -0.34
C THR A 759 -17.26 -4.83 -0.41
N GLU A 760 -18.21 -4.71 0.52
CA GLU A 760 -19.07 -3.54 0.58
C GLU A 760 -18.25 -2.24 0.76
N MET A 761 -18.71 -1.13 0.18
CA MET A 761 -18.20 0.19 0.56
C MET A 761 -18.80 0.58 1.91
N LEU A 762 -17.99 0.58 2.95
CA LEU A 762 -18.35 1.02 4.30
C LEU A 762 -17.19 1.87 4.87
N PRO A 763 -17.41 3.16 5.17
CA PRO A 763 -18.67 3.92 5.09
C PRO A 763 -19.24 4.03 3.67
N GLY A 764 -20.57 3.94 3.52
CA GLY A 764 -21.24 4.22 2.25
C GLY A 764 -21.26 5.72 1.93
N PRO A 765 -21.66 6.14 0.71
CA PRO A 765 -21.66 7.56 0.34
C PRO A 765 -22.45 8.49 1.27
N ASP A 766 -23.56 7.99 1.83
CA ASP A 766 -24.40 8.75 2.77
C ASP A 766 -23.86 8.75 4.21
N GLU A 767 -22.80 7.99 4.47
CA GLU A 767 -22.15 7.80 5.78
C GLU A 767 -20.73 8.40 5.83
N MET A 768 -20.36 9.18 4.79
CA MET A 768 -19.14 10.00 4.78
C MET A 768 -19.43 11.30 5.55
N TRP A 769 -18.99 11.35 6.80
CA TRP A 769 -19.32 12.43 7.76
C TRP A 769 -18.43 13.67 7.64
N VAL A 770 -17.27 13.57 6.97
CA VAL A 770 -16.39 14.72 6.71
C VAL A 770 -16.86 15.39 5.43
N GLU A 771 -17.31 16.64 5.53
CA GLU A 771 -17.85 17.41 4.42
C GLU A 771 -17.47 18.88 4.48
N ASP A 772 -17.43 19.52 3.31
CA ASP A 772 -17.40 20.97 3.16
C ASP A 772 -18.37 21.42 2.04
N GLY A 773 -18.37 22.69 1.68
CA GLY A 773 -19.27 23.24 0.65
C GLY A 773 -19.16 22.58 -0.73
N ARG A 774 -18.15 21.76 -0.98
CA ARG A 774 -17.93 21.03 -2.25
C ARG A 774 -18.40 19.57 -2.19
N GLY A 775 -18.67 19.03 -1.00
CA GLY A 775 -19.22 17.68 -0.83
C GLY A 775 -18.58 16.90 0.31
N ARG A 776 -18.80 15.58 0.26
CA ARG A 776 -18.36 14.61 1.28
C ARG A 776 -17.09 13.89 0.87
N TYR A 777 -16.29 13.50 1.84
CA TYR A 777 -14.98 12.92 1.63
C TYR A 777 -14.84 11.57 2.33
N ALA A 778 -14.31 10.58 1.61
CA ALA A 778 -13.81 9.38 2.25
C ALA A 778 -12.67 9.79 3.19
N THR A 779 -12.77 9.44 4.46
CA THR A 779 -11.75 9.76 5.48
C THR A 779 -11.40 8.50 6.25
N GLU A 780 -10.14 8.41 6.63
CA GLU A 780 -9.56 7.34 7.42
C GLU A 780 -8.66 7.98 8.48
N LEU A 781 -8.69 7.41 9.67
CA LEU A 781 -8.03 7.90 10.87
C LEU A 781 -7.03 6.85 11.31
N LEU A 782 -5.89 7.30 11.83
CA LEU A 782 -4.92 6.43 12.47
C LEU A 782 -4.76 6.87 13.92
N LEU A 783 -5.04 5.96 14.84
CA LEU A 783 -4.82 6.16 16.28
C LEU A 783 -3.82 5.14 16.80
N HIS A 784 -2.76 5.61 17.45
CA HIS A 784 -1.83 4.72 18.13
C HIS A 784 -2.41 4.28 19.48
N LEU A 785 -2.37 2.98 19.75
CA LEU A 785 -2.82 2.37 21.00
C LEU A 785 -1.76 1.36 21.46
N SER A 786 -1.71 1.12 22.77
CA SER A 786 -0.82 0.14 23.38
C SER A 786 -1.51 -0.61 24.52
N GLY A 787 -1.05 -1.84 24.75
CA GLY A 787 -1.49 -2.71 25.82
C GLY A 787 -0.74 -2.51 27.14
N PRO A 788 -0.95 -3.44 28.09
CA PRO A 788 -0.25 -3.51 29.38
C PRO A 788 1.27 -3.41 29.28
#